data_AF-A0A7X0KSF3-F1
#
_entry.id   AF-A0A7X0KSF3-F1
#
_cell.length_a   1.000
_cell.length_b   1.000
_cell.length_c   1.000
_cell.angle_alpha   90.00
_cell.angle_beta   90.00
_cell.angle_gamma   90.00
#
_symmetry.space_group_name_H-M   'P 1'
#
loop_
_entity.id
_entity.type
_entity.pdbx_description
1 polymer ?
#
loop_
_entity_poly.entity_id
_entity_poly.type
_entity_poly.pdbx_seq_one_letter_code
_entity_poly.pdbx_strand_id
1 'polypeptide(L)'
;MPKLSKLSAVCVLYLVVPAAALHAAELIPKQLAGPPEEFAQMRAPAPAEAAILSKSALLPVEFSTARSGGPAQWHTTLPVENGKLRFVVLSGEHDWQPRLSAPASASARAGTAAATPMLAPSAKATQLGAGGAALPAREYRVDTAANGEWSLTLQADSSSAAQRGYVLMEGDPRTQLASYPSDRAQLQRGQRIGLTALLGGIDAQGGVSLARSAGSGRIDTAQLRVIAPDGSISQWPMADDGRHGDGAAGDGVYAGDFPATATGTYIAQVVVHGHDAGGQAFVRTSEHVLPVLDTTLRINADAVAASAQPGTRLTLPIPVRIGGGQAPAHYRVLGELWGTGRDGSAVPVAWLGGMLAPQDGRLPLSVDERWIARAGARAPFTLRNLRVEDPDNFVPLATRATLPLTLPALRRSSIARSSGAIDESMRMGERPAQLSAATTDMQAQATGKRLVLVHGYCSGGVWPVAQFSNASAFLDVNQNRSNDQFAQRLAQFGSQWNSFGTVAHSQGGMAALHLYVYYWSGLDNASGGRVMQSVGTPYQGTNLAGILATVGSWFGVGCGTNNDLTYDGAKAWLAGIPNSARALVNYYTTSFAKTNWYTNDYCNAASDLVLSDPEDGTVEQVNGQLPGGVNRGHTTGQCHTTGMRDPAQYLDASRNATMNANAAR
;
A
#
# COMPACT_ATOMS: atom_id res chain seq x y z
N MET A 1 19.56 -53.52 29.09
CA MET A 1 19.37 -52.41 30.04
C MET A 1 20.74 -51.79 30.30
N PRO A 2 21.05 -50.60 29.77
CA PRO A 2 20.88 -49.37 30.58
C PRO A 2 20.57 -48.06 29.80
N LYS A 3 20.05 -47.10 30.59
CA LYS A 3 20.19 -45.62 30.60
C LYS A 3 19.59 -44.74 29.49
N LEU A 4 18.49 -44.09 29.89
CA LEU A 4 17.91 -42.87 29.32
C LEU A 4 18.91 -41.70 29.29
N SER A 5 18.90 -40.98 28.17
CA SER A 5 19.45 -39.62 28.03
C SER A 5 18.29 -38.62 28.03
N LYS A 6 18.42 -37.58 28.87
CA LYS A 6 17.43 -36.54 29.14
C LYS A 6 17.21 -35.67 27.89
N LEU A 7 16.02 -35.72 27.29
CA LEU A 7 15.54 -34.65 26.42
C LEU A 7 15.08 -33.48 27.31
N SER A 8 15.75 -32.34 27.16
CA SER A 8 15.22 -31.05 27.61
C SER A 8 13.97 -30.71 26.78
N ALA A 9 12.80 -30.86 27.39
CA ALA A 9 11.55 -30.36 26.84
C ALA A 9 11.55 -28.82 26.95
N VAL A 10 11.78 -28.13 25.84
CA VAL A 10 11.49 -26.70 25.72
C VAL A 10 9.98 -26.59 25.48
N CYS A 11 9.22 -26.20 26.50
CA CYS A 11 7.81 -25.85 26.36
C CYS A 11 7.68 -24.59 25.48
N VAL A 12 7.24 -24.78 24.24
CA VAL A 12 6.75 -23.71 23.37
C VAL A 12 5.34 -23.36 23.83
N LEU A 13 5.20 -22.23 24.54
CA LEU A 13 3.90 -21.75 24.99
C LEU A 13 3.21 -21.01 23.84
N TYR A 14 2.31 -21.69 23.13
CA TYR A 14 1.35 -21.05 22.23
C TYR A 14 0.21 -20.47 23.07
N LEU A 15 0.28 -19.19 23.41
CA LEU A 15 -0.82 -18.50 24.08
C LEU A 15 -1.90 -18.16 23.05
N VAL A 16 -2.94 -18.98 22.99
CA VAL A 16 -4.24 -18.59 22.43
C VAL A 16 -5.00 -17.90 23.55
N VAL A 17 -5.15 -16.57 23.47
CA VAL A 17 -5.87 -15.81 24.50
C VAL A 17 -7.38 -15.90 24.22
N PRO A 18 -8.20 -16.43 25.14
CA PRO A 18 -9.66 -16.34 25.03
C PRO A 18 -10.08 -14.87 25.17
N ALA A 19 -11.05 -14.43 24.36
CA ALA A 19 -11.51 -13.05 24.20
C ALA A 19 -12.19 -12.40 25.44
N ALA A 20 -11.99 -12.94 26.65
CA ALA A 20 -12.61 -12.44 27.87
C ALA A 20 -11.70 -11.43 28.61
N ALA A 21 -11.98 -10.14 28.40
CA ALA A 21 -11.74 -9.02 29.31
C ALA A 21 -10.31 -8.81 29.87
N LEU A 22 -9.32 -8.66 28.99
CA LEU A 22 -8.31 -7.62 29.24
C LEU A 22 -8.97 -6.29 28.88
N HIS A 23 -9.20 -5.41 29.88
CA HIS A 23 -9.47 -4.00 29.57
C HIS A 23 -8.27 -3.51 28.76
N ALA A 24 -8.47 -3.25 27.47
CA ALA A 24 -7.43 -2.70 26.62
C ALA A 24 -7.03 -1.35 27.24
N ALA A 25 -5.78 -1.22 27.68
CA ALA A 25 -5.26 0.10 28.02
C ALA A 25 -5.42 0.97 26.77
N GLU A 26 -6.08 2.12 26.92
CA GLU A 26 -6.26 3.07 25.83
C GLU A 26 -4.89 3.52 25.35
N LEU A 27 -4.59 3.33 24.06
CA LEU A 27 -3.31 3.71 23.49
C LEU A 27 -3.19 5.22 23.51
N ILE A 28 -2.08 5.74 24.05
CA ILE A 28 -1.85 7.18 24.16
C ILE A 28 -1.19 7.66 22.88
N PRO A 29 -1.84 8.51 22.07
CA PRO A 29 -1.23 9.02 20.85
C PRO A 29 -0.07 9.97 21.12
N LYS A 30 0.92 9.97 20.23
CA LYS A 30 2.06 10.88 20.25
C LYS A 30 1.68 12.25 19.71
N GLN A 31 2.34 13.28 20.24
CA GLN A 31 2.24 14.66 19.78
C GLN A 31 3.44 14.96 18.90
N LEU A 32 3.24 14.86 17.59
CA LEU A 32 4.34 14.86 16.63
C LEU A 32 4.73 16.27 16.21
N ALA A 33 6.05 16.48 16.15
CA ALA A 33 6.62 17.62 15.46
C ALA A 33 8.00 17.28 14.90
N GLY A 34 8.38 17.96 13.83
CA GLY A 34 9.70 17.79 13.24
C GLY A 34 10.13 19.00 12.43
N PRO A 35 11.37 18.98 11.94
CA PRO A 35 12.02 20.19 11.50
C PRO A 35 11.59 20.57 10.06
N PRO A 36 11.75 21.84 9.66
CA PRO A 36 11.32 22.34 8.34
C PRO A 36 11.84 21.60 7.11
N GLU A 37 13.01 20.97 7.21
CA GLU A 37 13.63 20.24 6.11
C GLU A 37 12.78 19.03 5.66
N GLU A 38 11.84 18.58 6.51
CA GLU A 38 10.92 17.49 6.20
C GLU A 38 9.60 17.97 5.56
N PHE A 39 9.36 19.28 5.38
CA PHE A 39 8.07 19.80 4.87
C PHE A 39 7.66 19.17 3.53
N ALA A 40 8.59 19.07 2.58
CA ALA A 40 8.29 18.50 1.26
C ALA A 40 7.82 17.03 1.36
N GLN A 41 8.48 16.23 2.19
CA GLN A 41 8.14 14.83 2.41
C GLN A 41 6.83 14.63 3.18
N MET A 42 6.49 15.57 4.06
CA MET A 42 5.27 15.50 4.87
C MET A 42 4.04 16.03 4.14
N ARG A 43 4.17 16.50 2.88
CA ARG A 43 3.02 16.91 2.06
C ARG A 43 2.29 15.69 1.51
N ALA A 44 0.98 15.83 1.30
CA ALA A 44 0.24 14.84 0.53
C ALA A 44 0.91 14.68 -0.85
N PRO A 45 1.20 13.45 -1.28
CA PRO A 45 1.87 13.21 -2.55
C PRO A 45 0.96 13.64 -3.71
N ALA A 46 1.54 14.13 -4.80
CA ALA A 46 0.75 14.36 -6.00
C ALA A 46 0.18 13.02 -6.52
N PRO A 47 -1.06 12.97 -7.05
CA PRO A 47 -1.63 11.70 -7.49
C PRO A 47 -0.77 10.95 -8.51
N ALA A 48 -0.17 11.68 -9.46
CA ALA A 48 0.72 11.11 -10.47
C ALA A 48 1.98 10.45 -9.89
N GLU A 49 2.44 10.86 -8.69
CA GLU A 49 3.55 10.17 -8.03
C GLU A 49 3.20 8.73 -7.69
N ALA A 50 1.92 8.42 -7.45
CA ALA A 50 1.43 7.08 -7.11
C ALA A 50 0.90 6.30 -8.31
N ALA A 51 1.24 6.72 -9.54
CA ALA A 51 0.76 6.08 -10.75
C ALA A 51 1.07 4.58 -10.79
N ILE A 52 0.06 3.79 -11.14
CA ILE A 52 0.22 2.40 -11.54
C ILE A 52 0.81 2.40 -12.94
N LEU A 53 1.94 1.71 -13.12
CA LEU A 53 2.54 1.44 -14.41
C LEU A 53 2.25 -0.02 -14.79
N SER A 54 1.28 -0.23 -15.66
CA SER A 54 0.81 -1.55 -16.05
C SER A 54 1.32 -1.97 -17.42
N LYS A 55 1.91 -3.17 -17.47
CA LYS A 55 2.29 -3.88 -18.70
C LYS A 55 1.31 -5.00 -19.07
N SER A 56 0.22 -5.15 -18.32
CA SER A 56 -0.72 -6.27 -18.43
C SER A 56 -2.16 -5.81 -18.65
N ALA A 57 -3.04 -6.76 -18.98
CA ALA A 57 -4.48 -6.54 -18.97
C ALA A 57 -5.20 -7.66 -18.23
N LEU A 58 -6.10 -7.29 -17.32
CA LEU A 58 -7.00 -8.19 -16.59
C LEU A 58 -8.41 -8.07 -17.19
N LEU A 59 -8.76 -9.00 -18.07
CA LEU A 59 -10.01 -8.98 -18.82
C LEU A 59 -11.10 -9.79 -18.11
N PRO A 60 -12.28 -9.21 -17.82
CA PRO A 60 -13.39 -9.94 -17.21
C PRO A 60 -13.99 -10.94 -18.21
N VAL A 61 -14.29 -12.13 -17.71
CA VAL A 61 -15.00 -13.22 -18.39
C VAL A 61 -16.31 -13.44 -17.66
N GLU A 62 -17.42 -13.30 -18.38
CA GLU A 62 -18.76 -13.53 -17.85
C GLU A 62 -19.55 -14.41 -18.83
N PHE A 63 -20.00 -15.56 -18.33
CA PHE A 63 -20.87 -16.46 -19.06
C PHE A 63 -22.31 -16.23 -18.62
N SER A 64 -23.16 -15.79 -19.55
CA SER A 64 -24.61 -15.81 -19.33
C SER A 64 -25.15 -17.24 -19.39
N THR A 65 -26.25 -17.53 -18.69
CA THR A 65 -26.88 -18.86 -18.73
C THR A 65 -27.21 -19.24 -20.18
N ALA A 66 -26.85 -20.45 -20.58
CA ALA A 66 -26.98 -20.86 -21.97
C ALA A 66 -28.46 -21.01 -22.36
N ARG A 67 -28.92 -20.23 -23.35
CA ARG A 67 -30.33 -20.25 -23.81
C ARG A 67 -30.70 -21.51 -24.61
N SER A 68 -29.72 -22.31 -25.06
CA SER A 68 -29.91 -23.33 -26.11
C SER A 68 -29.32 -24.72 -25.81
N GLY A 69 -29.05 -25.05 -24.54
CA GLY A 69 -28.68 -26.42 -24.13
C GLY A 69 -27.22 -26.84 -24.38
N GLY A 70 -26.39 -26.01 -25.03
CA GLY A 70 -24.93 -26.17 -25.07
C GLY A 70 -24.22 -25.33 -24.00
N PRO A 71 -22.94 -25.59 -23.67
CA PRO A 71 -22.21 -24.76 -22.70
C PRO A 71 -21.98 -23.35 -23.27
N ALA A 72 -22.15 -22.32 -22.45
CA ALA A 72 -21.93 -20.94 -22.86
C ALA A 72 -20.47 -20.72 -23.29
N GLN A 73 -20.26 -19.87 -24.29
CA GLN A 73 -18.93 -19.55 -24.80
C GLN A 73 -18.67 -18.05 -24.68
N TRP A 74 -17.44 -17.70 -24.32
CA TRP A 74 -16.94 -16.33 -24.25
C TRP A 74 -15.80 -16.18 -25.26
N HIS A 75 -15.81 -15.08 -26.00
CA HIS A 75 -14.88 -14.84 -27.11
C HIS A 75 -14.21 -13.50 -26.91
N THR A 76 -12.89 -13.44 -27.08
CA THR A 76 -12.11 -12.19 -27.05
C THR A 76 -10.95 -12.23 -28.02
N THR A 77 -10.32 -11.07 -28.20
CA THR A 77 -9.04 -10.92 -28.88
C THR A 77 -7.94 -10.63 -27.87
N LEU A 78 -6.81 -11.33 -28.00
CA LEU A 78 -5.57 -11.10 -27.26
C LEU A 78 -4.53 -10.50 -28.24
N PRO A 79 -4.27 -9.18 -28.19
CA PRO A 79 -3.24 -8.58 -29.02
C PRO A 79 -1.84 -9.02 -28.58
N VAL A 80 -0.99 -9.36 -29.56
CA VAL A 80 0.43 -9.74 -29.35
C VAL A 80 1.35 -8.72 -30.02
N GLU A 81 2.20 -8.09 -29.20
CA GLU A 81 3.06 -6.97 -29.59
C GLU A 81 4.52 -7.38 -29.85
N ASN A 82 5.01 -8.39 -29.11
CA ASN A 82 6.44 -8.69 -28.99
C ASN A 82 6.79 -10.15 -29.32
N GLY A 83 5.93 -10.83 -30.07
CA GLY A 83 6.11 -12.21 -30.50
C GLY A 83 5.93 -13.25 -29.39
N LYS A 84 5.43 -12.85 -28.22
CA LYS A 84 5.17 -13.73 -27.08
C LYS A 84 3.71 -13.58 -26.65
N LEU A 85 3.03 -14.71 -26.48
CA LEU A 85 1.71 -14.74 -25.88
C LEU A 85 1.78 -15.52 -24.58
N ARG A 86 1.45 -14.86 -23.48
CA ARG A 86 1.32 -15.46 -22.15
C ARG A 86 0.08 -14.90 -21.48
N PHE A 87 -0.76 -15.78 -20.96
CA PHE A 87 -1.94 -15.40 -20.21
C PHE A 87 -2.28 -16.43 -19.14
N VAL A 88 -2.97 -15.98 -18.10
CA VAL A 88 -3.45 -16.79 -16.99
C VAL A 88 -4.97 -16.73 -16.99
N VAL A 89 -5.61 -17.90 -16.93
CA VAL A 89 -7.05 -18.02 -16.72
C VAL A 89 -7.32 -18.21 -15.23
N LEU A 90 -8.09 -17.29 -14.67
CA LEU A 90 -8.54 -17.23 -13.28
C LEU A 90 -10.03 -17.61 -13.26
N SER A 91 -10.31 -18.91 -13.25
CA SER A 91 -11.67 -19.46 -13.37
C SER A 91 -12.27 -19.92 -12.04
N GLY A 92 -11.59 -19.71 -10.91
CA GLY A 92 -12.04 -20.23 -9.62
C GLY A 92 -12.00 -21.76 -9.59
N GLU A 93 -13.12 -22.37 -9.24
CA GLU A 93 -13.28 -23.83 -9.23
C GLU A 93 -13.68 -24.40 -10.60
N HIS A 94 -13.88 -23.55 -11.61
CA HIS A 94 -14.33 -23.98 -12.94
C HIS A 94 -13.17 -24.46 -13.83
N ASP A 95 -13.43 -25.49 -14.64
CA ASP A 95 -12.45 -26.04 -15.61
C ASP A 95 -12.72 -25.52 -17.03
N TRP A 96 -12.51 -24.22 -17.22
CA TRP A 96 -12.66 -23.61 -18.54
C TRP A 96 -11.61 -24.10 -19.50
N GLN A 97 -12.05 -24.53 -20.69
CA GLN A 97 -11.18 -25.04 -21.74
C GLN A 97 -10.89 -23.92 -22.76
N PRO A 98 -9.68 -23.35 -22.80
CA PRO A 98 -9.34 -22.33 -23.78
C PRO A 98 -9.06 -22.94 -25.15
N ARG A 99 -9.58 -22.30 -26.19
CA ARG A 99 -9.27 -22.56 -27.58
C ARG A 99 -8.69 -21.29 -28.18
N LEU A 100 -7.52 -21.42 -28.78
CA LEU A 100 -6.76 -20.29 -29.28
C LEU A 100 -6.57 -20.42 -30.80
N SER A 101 -6.77 -19.32 -31.53
CA SER A 101 -6.51 -19.26 -32.97
C SER A 101 -5.57 -18.11 -33.33
N ALA A 102 -4.58 -18.41 -34.17
CA ALA A 102 -3.59 -17.46 -34.64
C ALA A 102 -4.19 -16.36 -35.54
N PRO A 103 -3.53 -15.18 -35.66
CA PRO A 103 -3.95 -14.12 -36.56
C PRO A 103 -3.99 -14.61 -38.01
N ALA A 104 -4.97 -14.13 -38.80
CA ALA A 104 -5.14 -14.53 -40.20
C ALA A 104 -3.90 -14.27 -41.08
N SER A 105 -3.12 -13.22 -40.76
CA SER A 105 -1.85 -12.88 -41.43
C SER A 105 -0.76 -13.93 -41.23
N ALA A 106 -0.77 -14.65 -40.10
CA ALA A 106 0.14 -15.75 -39.83
C ALA A 106 -0.25 -17.01 -40.63
N SER A 107 -1.55 -17.30 -40.73
CA SER A 107 -2.09 -18.40 -41.54
C SER A 107 -1.80 -18.23 -43.04
N ALA A 108 -1.82 -16.99 -43.54
CA ALA A 108 -1.53 -16.68 -44.95
C ALA A 108 -0.04 -16.89 -45.30
N ARG A 109 0.90 -16.56 -44.40
CA ARG A 109 2.35 -16.81 -44.60
C ARG A 109 2.72 -18.28 -44.56
N ALA A 110 1.94 -19.12 -43.89
CA ALA A 110 2.15 -20.56 -43.82
C ALA A 110 1.71 -21.32 -45.10
N GLY A 111 1.10 -20.64 -46.08
CA GLY A 111 0.67 -21.26 -47.34
C GLY A 111 -0.47 -22.28 -47.20
N THR A 112 -1.08 -22.38 -46.02
CA THR A 112 -2.17 -23.32 -45.74
C THR A 112 -3.52 -22.61 -45.89
N ALA A 113 -4.25 -22.92 -46.98
CA ALA A 113 -5.65 -22.52 -47.16
C ALA A 113 -6.64 -23.34 -46.28
N ALA A 114 -6.15 -23.96 -45.21
CA ALA A 114 -6.91 -24.82 -44.31
C ALA A 114 -7.01 -24.17 -42.93
N ALA A 115 -8.18 -24.31 -42.29
CA ALA A 115 -8.58 -23.82 -40.98
C ALA A 115 -7.41 -23.38 -40.07
N THR A 116 -7.46 -22.13 -39.60
CA THR A 116 -6.55 -21.59 -38.59
C THR A 116 -6.32 -22.65 -37.51
N PRO A 117 -5.11 -23.20 -37.34
CA PRO A 117 -4.89 -24.31 -36.44
C PRO A 117 -5.30 -23.88 -35.03
N MET A 118 -6.33 -24.54 -34.50
CA MET A 118 -6.75 -24.35 -33.12
C MET A 118 -5.64 -24.92 -32.25
N LEU A 119 -4.88 -24.04 -31.62
CA LEU A 119 -3.79 -24.42 -30.74
C LEU A 119 -4.39 -24.79 -29.40
N ALA A 120 -4.00 -25.96 -28.88
CA ALA A 120 -4.15 -26.29 -27.48
C ALA A 120 -2.88 -25.78 -26.76
N PRO A 121 -2.90 -24.57 -26.17
CA PRO A 121 -1.73 -24.04 -25.48
C PRO A 121 -1.32 -24.98 -24.34
N SER A 122 -0.02 -25.13 -24.11
CA SER A 122 0.48 -25.86 -22.95
C SER A 122 -0.02 -25.17 -21.68
N ALA A 123 -0.75 -25.90 -20.85
CA ALA A 123 -1.30 -25.40 -19.59
C ALA A 123 -0.37 -25.75 -18.42
N LYS A 124 -0.02 -24.78 -17.59
CA LYS A 124 0.70 -24.99 -16.34
C LYS A 124 -0.16 -24.52 -15.16
N ALA A 125 -0.31 -25.37 -14.15
CA ALA A 125 -0.97 -24.96 -12.92
C ALA A 125 -0.14 -23.86 -12.23
N THR A 126 -0.83 -22.81 -11.78
CA THR A 126 -0.26 -21.69 -11.04
C THR A 126 -1.29 -21.19 -10.03
N GLN A 127 -0.98 -20.09 -9.34
CA GLN A 127 -1.89 -19.41 -8.43
C GLN A 127 -1.62 -17.91 -8.44
N LEU A 128 -2.62 -17.08 -8.19
CA LEU A 128 -2.47 -15.64 -8.03
C LEU A 128 -2.59 -15.26 -6.54
N GLY A 129 -1.63 -14.50 -6.03
CA GLY A 129 -1.53 -14.13 -4.61
C GLY A 129 -0.57 -15.02 -3.82
N ALA A 130 -0.63 -14.94 -2.50
CA ALA A 130 0.35 -15.51 -1.59
C ALA A 130 -0.31 -16.27 -0.42
N GLY A 131 0.32 -17.36 0.03
CA GLY A 131 -0.12 -18.13 1.20
C GLY A 131 -1.46 -18.86 1.01
N GLY A 132 -2.17 -19.11 2.12
CA GLY A 132 -3.45 -19.85 2.12
C GLY A 132 -4.64 -19.12 1.49
N ALA A 133 -4.43 -17.91 0.99
CA ALA A 133 -5.44 -17.09 0.33
C ALA A 133 -5.20 -16.91 -1.18
N ALA A 134 -4.25 -17.65 -1.76
CA ALA A 134 -3.96 -17.62 -3.18
C ALA A 134 -5.09 -18.27 -4.01
N LEU A 135 -5.42 -17.68 -5.16
CA LEU A 135 -6.42 -18.19 -6.08
C LEU A 135 -5.76 -19.18 -7.07
N PRO A 136 -6.23 -20.44 -7.18
CA PRO A 136 -5.77 -21.36 -8.22
C PRO A 136 -6.00 -20.81 -9.62
N ALA A 137 -5.06 -21.05 -10.52
CA ALA A 137 -5.12 -20.54 -11.88
C ALA A 137 -4.37 -21.45 -12.86
N ARG A 138 -4.57 -21.23 -14.16
CA ARG A 138 -3.85 -21.95 -15.22
C ARG A 138 -3.17 -20.96 -16.15
N GLU A 139 -1.86 -21.08 -16.26
CA GLU A 139 -1.03 -20.32 -17.20
C GLU A 139 -0.99 -21.02 -18.56
N TYR A 140 -1.05 -20.23 -19.62
CA TYR A 140 -0.95 -20.65 -21.01
C TYR A 140 0.09 -19.79 -21.73
N ARG A 141 0.90 -20.43 -22.58
CA ARG A 141 2.02 -19.78 -23.28
C ARG A 141 2.15 -20.25 -24.72
N VAL A 142 2.57 -19.33 -25.59
CA VAL A 142 3.04 -19.58 -26.96
C VAL A 142 4.39 -18.88 -27.13
N ASP A 143 5.47 -19.65 -27.21
CA ASP A 143 6.86 -19.17 -27.20
C ASP A 143 7.27 -18.34 -28.42
N THR A 144 6.64 -18.59 -29.56
CA THR A 144 6.88 -17.91 -30.84
C THR A 144 5.54 -17.51 -31.46
N ALA A 145 4.81 -16.65 -30.75
CA ALA A 145 3.55 -16.14 -31.24
C ALA A 145 3.79 -15.17 -32.41
N ALA A 146 2.97 -15.25 -33.46
CA ALA A 146 2.93 -14.18 -34.44
C ALA A 146 2.34 -12.91 -33.80
N ASN A 147 2.92 -11.75 -34.11
CA ASN A 147 2.29 -10.47 -33.77
C ASN A 147 0.91 -10.34 -34.44
N GLY A 148 -0.01 -9.68 -33.76
CA GLY A 148 -1.38 -9.50 -34.23
C GLY A 148 -2.43 -9.94 -33.21
N GLU A 149 -3.65 -9.98 -33.69
CA GLU A 149 -4.84 -10.27 -32.89
C GLU A 149 -5.11 -11.77 -32.86
N TRP A 150 -4.84 -12.41 -31.72
CA TRP A 150 -5.17 -13.81 -31.47
C TRP A 150 -6.59 -13.92 -30.93
N SER A 151 -7.39 -14.86 -31.43
CA SER A 151 -8.73 -15.08 -30.86
C SER A 151 -8.68 -16.15 -29.78
N LEU A 152 -9.26 -15.84 -28.62
CA LEU A 152 -9.44 -16.77 -27.50
C LEU A 152 -10.94 -17.04 -27.32
N THR A 153 -11.30 -18.32 -27.35
CA THR A 153 -12.61 -18.80 -26.94
C THR A 153 -12.48 -19.58 -25.64
N LEU A 154 -13.24 -19.18 -24.62
CA LEU A 154 -13.42 -19.94 -23.39
C LEU A 154 -14.79 -20.59 -23.39
N GLN A 155 -14.88 -21.79 -22.85
CA GLN A 155 -16.14 -22.53 -22.73
C GLN A 155 -16.43 -22.81 -21.26
N ALA A 156 -17.64 -22.46 -20.82
CA ALA A 156 -18.14 -22.79 -19.49
C ALA A 156 -18.23 -24.32 -19.31
N ASP A 157 -17.96 -24.81 -18.10
CA ASP A 157 -18.03 -26.25 -17.79
C ASP A 157 -19.45 -26.74 -17.49
N SER A 158 -20.39 -25.82 -17.26
CA SER A 158 -21.80 -26.11 -17.04
C SER A 158 -22.70 -25.06 -17.70
N SER A 159 -23.87 -25.50 -18.14
CA SER A 159 -24.87 -24.64 -18.79
C SER A 159 -25.92 -24.07 -17.82
N SER A 160 -25.91 -24.51 -16.56
CA SER A 160 -26.97 -24.27 -15.56
C SER A 160 -26.73 -23.09 -14.63
N ALA A 161 -25.51 -22.55 -14.55
CA ALA A 161 -25.17 -21.42 -13.68
C ALA A 161 -24.38 -20.36 -14.46
N ALA A 162 -24.56 -19.09 -14.08
CA ALA A 162 -23.68 -18.03 -14.53
C ALA A 162 -22.28 -18.26 -13.95
N GLN A 163 -21.25 -18.11 -14.77
CA GLN A 163 -19.86 -18.29 -14.38
C GLN A 163 -19.09 -16.99 -14.66
N ARG A 164 -18.15 -16.67 -13.78
CA ARG A 164 -17.34 -15.45 -13.90
C ARG A 164 -15.90 -15.71 -13.52
N GLY A 165 -14.99 -14.92 -14.09
CA GLY A 165 -13.55 -15.06 -13.88
C GLY A 165 -12.76 -14.14 -14.76
N TYR A 166 -11.45 -14.30 -14.83
CA TYR A 166 -10.60 -13.35 -15.53
C TYR A 166 -9.59 -14.03 -16.45
N VAL A 167 -9.21 -13.32 -17.50
CA VAL A 167 -7.99 -13.58 -18.27
C VAL A 167 -7.00 -12.47 -17.96
N LEU A 168 -5.90 -12.81 -17.30
CA LEU A 168 -4.78 -11.91 -17.09
C LEU A 168 -3.74 -12.16 -18.19
N MET A 169 -3.48 -11.17 -19.05
CA MET A 169 -2.53 -11.30 -20.15
C MET A 169 -1.31 -10.39 -19.99
N GLU A 170 -0.16 -10.90 -20.41
CA GLU A 170 1.08 -10.14 -20.53
C GLU A 170 1.07 -9.29 -21.81
N GLY A 171 1.60 -8.07 -21.71
CA GLY A 171 1.88 -7.20 -22.84
C GLY A 171 3.38 -6.90 -23.01
N ASP A 172 3.73 -6.04 -23.96
CA ASP A 172 5.10 -5.56 -24.10
C ASP A 172 5.45 -4.56 -22.98
N PRO A 173 6.49 -4.81 -22.16
CA PRO A 173 6.92 -3.88 -21.11
C PRO A 173 7.42 -2.53 -21.65
N ARG A 174 7.68 -2.40 -22.96
CA ARG A 174 8.00 -1.13 -23.63
C ARG A 174 6.79 -0.22 -23.81
N THR A 175 5.57 -0.75 -23.72
CA THR A 175 4.31 0.01 -23.82
C THR A 175 3.51 -0.19 -22.53
N GLN A 176 3.52 0.82 -21.68
CA GLN A 176 2.90 0.77 -20.35
C GLN A 176 1.73 1.74 -20.26
N LEU A 177 0.66 1.31 -19.60
CA LEU A 177 -0.39 2.20 -19.15
C LEU A 177 0.03 2.81 -17.81
N ALA A 178 0.15 4.13 -17.76
CA ALA A 178 0.23 4.88 -16.52
C ALA A 178 -1.17 5.36 -16.12
N SER A 179 -1.59 5.10 -14.88
CA SER A 179 -2.88 5.59 -14.38
C SER A 179 -2.84 5.93 -12.89
N TYR A 180 -3.60 6.96 -12.51
CA TYR A 180 -3.68 7.47 -11.14
C TYR A 180 -5.03 8.18 -10.90
N PRO A 181 -5.47 8.35 -9.63
CA PRO A 181 -6.59 9.23 -9.30
C PRO A 181 -6.37 10.66 -9.80
N SER A 182 -7.35 11.29 -10.43
CA SER A 182 -7.17 12.66 -10.96
C SER A 182 -6.92 13.69 -9.85
N ASP A 183 -7.46 13.45 -8.66
CA ASP A 183 -7.16 14.20 -7.45
C ASP A 183 -7.17 13.28 -6.21
N ARG A 184 -6.74 13.85 -5.08
CA ARG A 184 -6.80 13.23 -3.74
C ARG A 184 -7.85 13.93 -2.85
N ALA A 185 -8.84 14.60 -3.45
CA ALA A 185 -9.88 15.29 -2.70
C ALA A 185 -10.83 14.28 -2.02
N GLN A 186 -11.75 14.80 -1.20
CA GLN A 186 -12.64 14.01 -0.36
C GLN A 186 -13.45 12.99 -1.16
N LEU A 187 -13.12 11.71 -0.99
CA LEU A 187 -13.91 10.59 -1.51
C LEU A 187 -15.15 10.39 -0.62
N GLN A 188 -16.19 11.18 -0.89
CA GLN A 188 -17.47 11.13 -0.18
C GLN A 188 -18.59 10.64 -1.09
N ARG A 189 -19.62 10.06 -0.47
CA ARG A 189 -20.86 9.73 -1.16
C ARG A 189 -21.45 10.98 -1.84
N GLY A 190 -21.80 10.83 -3.11
CA GLY A 190 -22.34 11.88 -3.99
C GLY A 190 -21.29 12.64 -4.78
N GLN A 191 -19.99 12.49 -4.49
CA GLN A 191 -18.91 13.07 -5.28
C GLN A 191 -18.65 12.25 -6.54
N ARG A 192 -18.02 12.90 -7.53
CA ARG A 192 -17.45 12.21 -8.69
C ARG A 192 -16.00 11.86 -8.40
N ILE A 193 -15.59 10.65 -8.75
CA ILE A 193 -14.21 10.19 -8.61
C ILE A 193 -13.60 10.10 -10.00
N GLY A 194 -12.56 10.90 -10.23
CA GLY A 194 -11.83 10.93 -11.50
C GLY A 194 -10.61 10.03 -11.49
N LEU A 195 -10.34 9.36 -12.60
CA LEU A 195 -9.07 8.71 -12.89
C LEU A 195 -8.47 9.28 -14.16
N THR A 196 -7.15 9.37 -14.18
CA THR A 196 -6.34 9.77 -15.32
C THR A 196 -5.58 8.56 -15.86
N ALA A 197 -5.37 8.53 -17.18
CA ALA A 197 -4.67 7.48 -17.90
C ALA A 197 -3.83 8.08 -19.04
N LEU A 198 -2.62 7.58 -19.23
CA LEU A 198 -1.76 7.94 -20.36
C LEU A 198 -0.80 6.79 -20.68
N LEU A 199 -0.21 6.79 -21.88
CA LEU A 199 0.79 5.79 -22.25
C LEU A 199 2.21 6.23 -21.93
N GLY A 200 2.99 5.31 -21.40
CA GLY A 200 4.44 5.37 -21.31
C GLY A 200 5.08 4.45 -22.36
N GLY A 201 6.10 4.96 -23.04
CA GLY A 201 6.97 4.22 -23.94
C GLY A 201 8.38 4.12 -23.39
N ILE A 202 9.03 2.98 -23.51
CA ILE A 202 10.47 2.81 -23.24
C ILE A 202 11.16 2.35 -24.52
N ASP A 203 12.07 3.18 -25.03
CA ASP A 203 12.84 2.85 -26.23
C ASP A 203 13.94 1.80 -25.95
N ALA A 204 14.64 1.37 -27.00
CA ALA A 204 15.69 0.35 -26.90
C ALA A 204 16.92 0.81 -26.08
N GLN A 205 17.08 2.12 -25.87
CA GLN A 205 18.15 2.74 -25.10
C GLN A 205 17.71 3.06 -23.66
N GLY A 206 16.46 2.77 -23.29
CA GLY A 206 15.89 3.07 -21.99
C GLY A 206 15.34 4.50 -21.86
N GLY A 207 15.23 5.24 -22.97
CA GLY A 207 14.58 6.54 -23.01
C GLY A 207 13.08 6.41 -22.76
N VAL A 208 12.55 7.25 -21.86
CA VAL A 208 11.14 7.24 -21.47
C VAL A 208 10.39 8.31 -22.26
N SER A 209 9.31 7.90 -22.92
CA SER A 209 8.34 8.76 -23.61
C SER A 209 7.01 8.69 -22.86
N LEU A 210 6.29 9.81 -22.75
CA LEU A 210 4.99 9.88 -22.05
C LEU A 210 3.93 10.55 -22.93
N ALA A 211 2.68 10.16 -22.70
CA ALA A 211 1.48 10.71 -23.34
C ALA A 211 1.63 10.70 -24.87
N ARG A 212 1.52 11.85 -25.55
CA ARG A 212 1.63 11.94 -27.01
C ARG A 212 3.07 12.07 -27.55
N SER A 213 4.08 11.86 -26.72
CA SER A 213 5.48 11.90 -27.19
C SER A 213 5.74 10.84 -28.26
N ALA A 214 6.58 11.16 -29.26
CA ALA A 214 6.98 10.20 -30.27
C ALA A 214 7.70 9.01 -29.60
N GLY A 215 7.03 7.86 -29.49
CA GLY A 215 7.58 6.64 -28.88
C GLY A 215 6.67 5.94 -27.85
N SER A 216 5.58 6.56 -27.40
CA SER A 216 4.63 5.97 -26.42
C SER A 216 3.49 5.16 -27.04
N GLY A 217 3.15 5.40 -28.31
CA GLY A 217 1.97 4.83 -28.98
C GLY A 217 0.76 5.78 -28.94
N ARG A 218 -0.44 5.23 -29.17
CA ARG A 218 -1.71 5.96 -29.08
C ARG A 218 -2.79 5.12 -28.41
N ILE A 219 -3.67 5.77 -27.66
CA ILE A 219 -4.89 5.16 -27.14
C ILE A 219 -6.00 5.40 -28.18
N ASP A 220 -6.67 4.35 -28.62
CA ASP A 220 -7.84 4.47 -29.51
C ASP A 220 -9.13 4.55 -28.69
N THR A 221 -9.23 3.76 -27.61
CA THR A 221 -10.35 3.80 -26.66
C THR A 221 -9.86 3.67 -25.22
N ALA A 222 -10.52 4.41 -24.32
CA ALA A 222 -10.30 4.33 -22.88
C ALA A 222 -11.65 4.34 -22.15
N GLN A 223 -11.78 3.48 -21.15
CA GLN A 223 -13.00 3.35 -20.34
C GLN A 223 -12.65 2.99 -18.90
N LEU A 224 -13.53 3.40 -17.99
CA LEU A 224 -13.56 2.95 -16.61
C LEU A 224 -14.58 1.83 -16.46
N ARG A 225 -14.16 0.69 -15.94
CA ARG A 225 -15.04 -0.35 -15.41
C ARG A 225 -15.02 -0.27 -13.89
N VAL A 226 -16.14 0.09 -13.29
CA VAL A 226 -16.25 0.37 -11.86
C VAL A 226 -17.10 -0.71 -11.19
N ILE A 227 -16.54 -1.36 -10.18
CA ILE A 227 -17.24 -2.25 -9.25
C ILE A 227 -17.54 -1.45 -7.99
N ALA A 228 -18.83 -1.25 -7.70
CA ALA A 228 -19.30 -0.55 -6.51
C ALA A 228 -19.23 -1.46 -5.26
N PRO A 229 -19.36 -0.91 -4.04
CA PRO A 229 -19.29 -1.68 -2.80
C PRO A 229 -20.34 -2.80 -2.68
N ASP A 230 -21.47 -2.68 -3.38
CA ASP A 230 -22.53 -3.70 -3.44
C ASP A 230 -22.26 -4.79 -4.51
N GLY A 231 -21.15 -4.68 -5.24
CA GLY A 231 -20.77 -5.58 -6.32
C GLY A 231 -21.37 -5.22 -7.69
N SER A 232 -22.18 -4.16 -7.78
CA SER A 232 -22.71 -3.70 -9.07
C SER A 232 -21.60 -3.14 -9.96
N ILE A 233 -21.71 -3.37 -11.27
CA ILE A 233 -20.71 -2.98 -12.27
C ILE A 233 -21.28 -1.88 -13.16
N SER A 234 -20.51 -0.83 -13.38
CA SER A 234 -20.83 0.24 -14.33
C SER A 234 -19.63 0.57 -15.22
N GLN A 235 -19.90 1.14 -16.40
CA GLN A 235 -18.88 1.58 -17.34
C GLN A 235 -19.01 3.06 -17.63
N TRP A 236 -17.88 3.77 -17.65
CA TRP A 236 -17.82 5.21 -17.90
C TRP A 236 -16.75 5.52 -18.94
N PRO A 237 -17.03 6.41 -19.91
CA PRO A 237 -16.04 6.77 -20.92
C PRO A 237 -14.89 7.58 -20.31
N MET A 238 -13.70 7.43 -20.89
CA MET A 238 -12.59 8.35 -20.68
C MET A 238 -12.24 9.02 -22.00
N ALA A 239 -11.89 10.30 -21.96
CA ALA A 239 -11.56 11.09 -23.14
C ALA A 239 -10.33 11.97 -22.87
N ASP A 240 -9.63 12.32 -23.96
CA ASP A 240 -8.61 13.36 -24.03
C ASP A 240 -9.26 14.59 -24.69
N ASP A 241 -10.14 15.24 -23.92
CA ASP A 241 -11.04 16.30 -24.40
C ASP A 241 -10.84 17.64 -23.69
N GLY A 242 -9.83 17.73 -22.82
CA GLY A 242 -9.54 18.91 -22.01
C GLY A 242 -10.53 19.07 -20.84
N ARG A 243 -11.23 18.00 -20.45
CA ARG A 243 -12.19 17.96 -19.33
C ARG A 243 -11.77 16.89 -18.32
N HIS A 244 -12.45 16.87 -17.17
CA HIS A 244 -12.17 15.90 -16.09
C HIS A 244 -10.72 15.95 -15.53
N GLY A 245 -10.00 17.04 -15.80
CA GLY A 245 -8.64 17.27 -15.32
C GLY A 245 -7.54 16.60 -16.13
N ASP A 246 -7.81 16.18 -17.37
CA ASP A 246 -6.82 15.57 -18.28
C ASP A 246 -5.76 16.55 -18.82
N GLY A 247 -6.07 17.84 -18.92
CA GLY A 247 -5.13 18.83 -19.44
C GLY A 247 -5.66 19.52 -20.69
N ALA A 248 -4.88 19.51 -21.77
CA ALA A 248 -5.29 20.11 -23.03
C ALA A 248 -5.80 19.02 -23.99
N ALA A 249 -6.93 19.25 -24.65
CA ALA A 249 -7.49 18.28 -25.58
C ALA A 249 -6.47 17.85 -26.65
N GLY A 250 -6.32 16.54 -26.83
CA GLY A 250 -5.43 15.89 -27.78
C GLY A 250 -3.97 15.77 -27.33
N ASP A 251 -3.64 15.95 -26.05
CA ASP A 251 -2.28 15.86 -25.51
C ASP A 251 -1.82 14.43 -25.13
N GLY A 252 -2.71 13.45 -25.28
CA GLY A 252 -2.49 12.04 -24.99
C GLY A 252 -2.75 11.65 -23.53
N VAL A 253 -3.34 12.55 -22.73
CA VAL A 253 -3.84 12.27 -21.39
C VAL A 253 -5.34 12.10 -21.45
N TYR A 254 -5.83 10.98 -20.94
CA TYR A 254 -7.26 10.63 -20.92
C TYR A 254 -7.75 10.69 -19.49
N ALA A 255 -8.89 11.32 -19.26
CA ALA A 255 -9.57 11.27 -17.97
C ALA A 255 -11.04 10.91 -18.12
N GLY A 256 -11.57 10.31 -17.05
CA GLY A 256 -12.99 10.05 -16.90
C GLY A 256 -13.33 9.97 -15.43
N ASP A 257 -14.61 10.14 -15.11
CA ASP A 257 -15.09 10.09 -13.73
C ASP A 257 -16.42 9.35 -13.61
N PHE A 258 -16.73 8.93 -12.39
CA PHE A 258 -17.97 8.24 -12.06
C PHE A 258 -18.55 8.74 -10.74
N PRO A 259 -19.88 8.71 -10.54
CA PRO A 259 -20.49 9.11 -9.29
C PRO A 259 -20.34 8.02 -8.21
N ALA A 260 -19.84 8.38 -7.04
CA ALA A 260 -19.81 7.52 -5.86
C ALA A 260 -21.18 7.52 -5.16
N THR A 261 -22.05 6.57 -5.51
CA THR A 261 -23.44 6.52 -5.03
C THR A 261 -23.62 5.93 -3.62
N ALA A 262 -22.62 5.19 -3.13
CA ALA A 262 -22.61 4.49 -1.85
C ALA A 262 -21.29 4.70 -1.10
N THR A 263 -21.30 4.43 0.21
CA THR A 263 -20.09 4.34 1.03
C THR A 263 -19.49 2.94 0.90
N GLY A 264 -18.17 2.85 0.93
CA GLY A 264 -17.43 1.60 0.89
C GLY A 264 -16.28 1.66 -0.11
N THR A 265 -15.68 0.50 -0.36
CA THR A 265 -14.57 0.41 -1.32
C THR A 265 -15.10 0.22 -2.74
N TYR A 266 -14.76 1.15 -3.62
CA TYR A 266 -14.91 0.99 -5.06
C TYR A 266 -13.63 0.39 -5.65
N ILE A 267 -13.79 -0.40 -6.71
CA ILE A 267 -12.68 -0.87 -7.53
C ILE A 267 -12.90 -0.30 -8.93
N ALA A 268 -12.01 0.60 -9.37
CA ALA A 268 -12.07 1.20 -10.69
C ALA A 268 -10.94 0.68 -11.56
N GLN A 269 -11.30 -0.06 -12.60
CA GLN A 269 -10.36 -0.57 -13.59
C GLN A 269 -10.36 0.36 -14.81
N VAL A 270 -9.23 0.99 -15.09
CA VAL A 270 -9.00 1.62 -16.39
C VAL A 270 -8.74 0.52 -17.40
N VAL A 271 -9.41 0.57 -18.54
CA VAL A 271 -9.20 -0.35 -19.67
C VAL A 271 -8.91 0.49 -20.91
N VAL A 272 -7.74 0.27 -21.51
CA VAL A 272 -7.33 0.97 -22.73
C VAL A 272 -7.06 -0.02 -23.86
N HIS A 273 -7.54 0.31 -25.05
CA HIS A 273 -7.14 -0.32 -26.30
C HIS A 273 -6.43 0.73 -27.15
N GLY A 274 -5.36 0.33 -27.81
CA GLY A 274 -4.54 1.26 -28.58
C GLY A 274 -3.59 0.56 -29.52
N HIS A 275 -2.67 1.36 -30.07
CA HIS A 275 -1.55 0.86 -30.87
C HIS A 275 -0.23 1.40 -30.31
N ASP A 276 0.77 0.53 -30.22
CA ASP A 276 2.11 0.91 -29.77
C ASP A 276 2.82 1.82 -30.81
N ALA A 277 4.04 2.24 -30.51
CA ALA A 277 4.84 3.06 -31.43
C ALA A 277 5.18 2.36 -32.76
N GLY A 278 5.14 1.01 -32.79
CA GLY A 278 5.30 0.20 -33.99
C GLY A 278 4.00 0.00 -34.78
N GLY A 279 2.87 0.52 -34.30
CA GLY A 279 1.56 0.35 -34.91
C GLY A 279 0.93 -1.03 -34.64
N GLN A 280 1.40 -1.76 -33.63
CA GLN A 280 0.81 -3.03 -33.21
C GLN A 280 -0.26 -2.78 -32.15
N ALA A 281 -1.43 -3.40 -32.32
CA ALA A 281 -2.52 -3.28 -31.35
C ALA A 281 -2.11 -3.80 -29.97
N PHE A 282 -2.65 -3.19 -28.91
CA PHE A 282 -2.46 -3.61 -27.53
C PHE A 282 -3.73 -3.43 -26.69
N VAL A 283 -3.76 -4.10 -25.54
CA VAL A 283 -4.70 -3.82 -24.45
C VAL A 283 -3.93 -3.74 -23.13
N ARG A 284 -4.29 -2.78 -22.28
CA ARG A 284 -3.75 -2.64 -20.91
C ARG A 284 -4.87 -2.32 -19.93
N THR A 285 -4.71 -2.76 -18.69
CA THR A 285 -5.59 -2.37 -17.59
C THR A 285 -4.80 -1.90 -16.37
N SER A 286 -5.43 -1.09 -15.53
CA SER A 286 -4.91 -0.74 -14.20
C SER A 286 -6.03 -0.68 -13.18
N GLU A 287 -5.83 -1.28 -12.02
CA GLU A 287 -6.86 -1.54 -11.02
C GLU A 287 -6.66 -0.64 -9.78
N HIS A 288 -7.56 0.33 -9.60
CA HIS A 288 -7.52 1.28 -8.49
C HIS A 288 -8.50 0.87 -7.38
N VAL A 289 -8.02 0.89 -6.13
CA VAL A 289 -8.84 0.74 -4.93
C VAL A 289 -9.17 2.13 -4.40
N LEU A 290 -10.46 2.43 -4.26
CA LEU A 290 -10.95 3.77 -3.96
C LEU A 290 -11.91 3.73 -2.76
N PRO A 291 -11.43 4.02 -1.53
CA PRO A 291 -12.27 4.04 -0.35
C PRO A 291 -13.14 5.30 -0.32
N VAL A 292 -14.46 5.12 -0.40
CA VAL A 292 -15.45 6.19 -0.25
C VAL A 292 -16.00 6.15 1.16
N LEU A 293 -15.87 7.26 1.87
CA LEU A 293 -16.18 7.38 3.29
C LEU A 293 -17.54 8.06 3.49
N ASP A 294 -18.27 7.62 4.52
CA ASP A 294 -19.50 8.31 4.99
C ASP A 294 -19.18 9.45 5.96
N THR A 295 -17.90 9.65 6.29
CA THR A 295 -17.45 10.69 7.20
C THR A 295 -17.25 12.01 6.47
N THR A 296 -17.87 13.06 7.00
CA THR A 296 -17.62 14.43 6.57
C THR A 296 -16.94 15.19 7.70
N LEU A 297 -15.94 15.99 7.35
CA LEU A 297 -15.25 16.85 8.31
C LEU A 297 -15.02 18.22 7.69
N ARG A 298 -15.23 19.28 8.48
CA ARG A 298 -14.91 20.65 8.08
C ARG A 298 -14.15 21.35 9.18
N ILE A 299 -13.06 22.03 8.82
CA ILE A 299 -12.35 22.94 9.72
C ILE A 299 -13.20 24.22 9.84
N ASN A 300 -13.80 24.43 11.00
CA ASN A 300 -14.78 25.48 11.27
C ASN A 300 -14.15 26.65 12.03
N ALA A 301 -13.09 27.21 11.45
CA ALA A 301 -12.37 28.34 12.02
C ALA A 301 -11.65 29.15 10.94
N ASP A 302 -11.64 30.47 11.12
CA ASP A 302 -10.84 31.42 10.33
C ASP A 302 -9.52 31.78 11.03
N ALA A 303 -9.39 31.46 12.32
CA ALA A 303 -8.17 31.60 13.11
C ALA A 303 -8.18 30.63 14.29
N VAL A 304 -7.01 30.29 14.81
CA VAL A 304 -6.84 29.46 16.01
C VAL A 304 -6.03 30.23 17.04
N ALA A 305 -6.41 30.13 18.31
CA ALA A 305 -5.62 30.64 19.42
C ALA A 305 -5.06 29.44 20.21
N ALA A 306 -3.74 29.38 20.35
CA ALA A 306 -3.10 28.36 21.15
C ALA A 306 -3.19 28.68 22.65
N SER A 307 -3.24 27.64 23.48
CA SER A 307 -3.18 27.76 24.94
C SER A 307 -1.97 27.00 25.49
N ALA A 308 -1.41 27.49 26.59
CA ALA A 308 -0.32 26.80 27.27
C ALA A 308 -0.82 25.56 28.01
N GLN A 309 -0.09 24.45 27.85
CA GLN A 309 -0.20 23.23 28.65
C GLN A 309 0.96 23.17 29.66
N PRO A 310 0.94 22.27 30.65
CA PRO A 310 2.11 22.03 31.51
C PRO A 310 3.41 21.79 30.70
N GLY A 311 4.56 22.13 31.28
CA GLY A 311 5.87 21.95 30.64
C GLY A 311 6.23 23.03 29.63
N THR A 312 6.47 22.67 28.37
CA THR A 312 6.84 23.54 27.22
C THR A 312 5.80 23.51 26.10
N ARG A 313 4.66 22.86 26.32
CA ARG A 313 3.71 22.57 25.25
C ARG A 313 2.63 23.64 25.10
N LEU A 314 2.25 23.88 23.85
CA LEU A 314 1.09 24.65 23.46
C LEU A 314 0.10 23.71 22.77
N THR A 315 -1.19 23.80 23.13
CA THR A 315 -2.27 23.15 22.39
C THR A 315 -2.87 24.13 21.40
N LEU A 316 -3.09 23.67 20.17
CA LEU A 316 -3.75 24.34 19.08
C LEU A 316 -5.10 23.63 18.87
N PRO A 317 -6.19 24.10 19.50
CA PRO A 317 -7.48 23.45 19.41
C PRO A 317 -8.13 23.76 18.06
N ILE A 318 -7.98 22.87 17.07
CA ILE A 318 -8.54 23.06 15.72
C ILE A 318 -10.05 22.79 15.77
N PRO A 319 -10.92 23.80 15.63
CA PRO A 319 -12.37 23.57 15.68
C PRO A 319 -12.82 22.83 14.43
N VAL A 320 -13.59 21.76 14.63
CA VAL A 320 -14.09 20.92 13.55
C VAL A 320 -15.59 20.69 13.68
N ARG A 321 -16.26 20.53 12.54
CA ARG A 321 -17.59 19.96 12.48
C ARG A 321 -17.49 18.61 11.80
N ILE A 322 -17.89 17.58 12.53
CA ILE A 322 -17.90 16.20 12.07
C ILE A 322 -19.35 15.82 11.80
N GLY A 323 -19.60 15.16 10.68
CA GLY A 323 -20.90 14.60 10.32
C GLY A 323 -20.71 13.29 9.57
N GLY A 324 -21.83 12.66 9.20
CA GLY A 324 -21.81 11.32 8.60
C GLY A 324 -22.23 10.22 9.59
N GLY A 325 -22.50 9.03 9.07
CA GLY A 325 -22.93 7.87 9.86
C GLY A 325 -21.79 7.01 10.42
N GLN A 326 -20.54 7.22 9.98
CA GLN A 326 -19.39 6.37 10.34
C GLN A 326 -18.12 7.15 10.71
N ALA A 327 -18.24 8.15 11.58
CA ALA A 327 -17.08 8.93 12.03
C ALA A 327 -16.05 8.04 12.79
N PRO A 328 -14.76 8.06 12.41
CA PRO A 328 -13.72 7.34 13.15
C PRO A 328 -13.49 7.94 14.53
N ALA A 329 -12.94 7.14 15.44
CA ALA A 329 -12.62 7.56 16.81
C ALA A 329 -11.52 8.63 16.88
N HIS A 330 -10.61 8.62 15.90
CA HIS A 330 -9.51 9.57 15.76
C HIS A 330 -9.21 9.85 14.29
N TYR A 331 -8.40 10.88 14.07
CA TYR A 331 -8.02 11.38 12.75
C TYR A 331 -6.52 11.61 12.68
N ARG A 332 -5.93 11.43 11.51
CA ARG A 332 -4.56 11.87 11.28
C ARG A 332 -4.57 13.36 10.96
N VAL A 333 -3.84 14.16 11.73
CA VAL A 333 -3.73 15.61 11.51
C VAL A 333 -2.29 15.96 11.21
N LEU A 334 -2.08 16.75 10.16
CA LEU A 334 -0.75 17.20 9.73
C LEU A 334 -0.81 18.66 9.28
N GLY A 335 0.18 19.47 9.64
CA GLY A 335 0.27 20.87 9.21
C GLY A 335 1.66 21.47 9.45
N GLU A 336 1.92 22.63 8.86
CA GLU A 336 3.20 23.33 8.96
C GLU A 336 3.05 24.61 9.79
N LEU A 337 3.84 24.76 10.86
CA LEU A 337 3.89 25.99 11.64
C LEU A 337 4.90 26.97 11.02
N TRP A 338 4.44 28.20 10.80
CA TRP A 338 5.23 29.30 10.25
C TRP A 338 5.07 30.55 11.12
N GLY A 339 6.11 31.37 11.19
CA GLY A 339 6.05 32.73 11.73
C GLY A 339 6.77 33.73 10.84
N THR A 340 7.19 34.84 11.42
CA THR A 340 7.83 35.95 10.70
C THR A 340 9.21 36.27 11.28
N GLY A 341 10.17 36.57 10.39
CA GLY A 341 11.49 37.07 10.74
C GLY A 341 11.48 38.54 11.15
N ARG A 342 12.64 39.09 11.53
CA ARG A 342 12.74 40.52 11.90
C ARG A 342 12.54 41.47 10.71
N ASP A 343 12.82 40.98 9.52
CA ASP A 343 12.71 41.66 8.23
C ASP A 343 11.33 41.47 7.56
N GLY A 344 10.40 40.78 8.22
CA GLY A 344 9.09 40.46 7.65
C GLY A 344 9.05 39.18 6.79
N SER A 345 10.18 38.49 6.61
CA SER A 345 10.22 37.23 5.85
C SER A 345 9.46 36.10 6.54
N ALA A 346 8.92 35.15 5.76
CA ALA A 346 8.29 33.95 6.32
C ALA A 346 9.36 32.99 6.87
N VAL A 347 9.22 32.59 8.13
CA VAL A 347 10.16 31.67 8.81
C VAL A 347 9.44 30.35 9.09
N PRO A 348 9.89 29.22 8.51
CA PRO A 348 9.34 27.92 8.84
C PRO A 348 9.80 27.50 10.24
N VAL A 349 8.90 26.93 11.03
CA VAL A 349 9.18 26.56 12.43
C VAL A 349 9.30 25.06 12.59
N ALA A 350 8.24 24.32 12.28
CA ALA A 350 8.17 22.87 12.41
C ALA A 350 6.92 22.35 11.68
N TRP A 351 6.92 21.09 11.27
CA TRP A 351 5.68 20.40 10.92
C TRP A 351 5.10 19.84 12.21
N LEU A 352 3.78 19.73 12.30
CA LEU A 352 3.03 19.27 13.46
C LEU A 352 2.12 18.12 13.03
N GLY A 353 1.88 17.15 13.90
CA GLY A 353 0.85 16.16 13.65
C GLY A 353 0.60 15.13 14.73
N GLY A 354 -0.15 14.08 14.37
CA GLY A 354 -0.46 12.95 15.25
C GLY A 354 -1.81 12.30 14.89
N MET A 355 -2.16 11.25 15.63
CA MET A 355 -3.51 10.67 15.66
C MET A 355 -4.30 11.34 16.77
N LEU A 356 -5.33 12.12 16.42
CA LEU A 356 -6.07 12.97 17.35
C LEU A 356 -7.53 12.57 17.43
N ALA A 357 -8.00 12.28 18.64
CA ALA A 357 -9.43 12.14 18.94
C ALA A 357 -10.08 13.52 19.12
N PRO A 358 -11.28 13.77 18.56
CA PRO A 358 -12.03 14.99 18.83
C PRO A 358 -12.40 15.13 20.31
N GLN A 359 -12.21 16.33 20.87
CA GLN A 359 -12.58 16.71 22.23
C GLN A 359 -13.41 18.00 22.15
N ASP A 360 -14.67 17.96 22.58
CA ASP A 360 -15.59 19.11 22.53
C ASP A 360 -15.63 19.83 21.17
N GLY A 361 -15.67 19.05 20.08
CA GLY A 361 -15.68 19.56 18.70
C GLY A 361 -14.34 20.15 18.24
N ARG A 362 -13.22 19.81 18.89
CA ARG A 362 -11.87 20.29 18.54
C ARG A 362 -10.89 19.13 18.40
N LEU A 363 -9.94 19.26 17.48
CA LEU A 363 -8.78 18.37 17.40
C LEU A 363 -7.59 19.06 18.11
N PRO A 364 -7.07 18.51 19.23
CA PRO A 364 -6.05 19.16 20.05
C PRO A 364 -4.64 18.92 19.49
N LEU A 365 -4.28 19.62 18.40
CA LEU A 365 -2.90 19.59 17.87
C LEU A 365 -1.94 20.24 18.87
N SER A 366 -0.66 19.87 18.89
CA SER A 366 0.30 20.34 19.89
C SER A 366 1.66 20.69 19.31
N VAL A 367 2.35 21.65 19.92
CA VAL A 367 3.73 22.05 19.58
C VAL A 367 4.53 22.35 20.84
N ASP A 368 5.83 22.03 20.81
CA ASP A 368 6.78 22.46 21.84
C ASP A 368 7.30 23.88 21.53
N GLU A 369 7.21 24.80 22.49
CA GLU A 369 7.66 26.19 22.36
C GLU A 369 9.12 26.32 21.92
N ARG A 370 9.96 25.31 22.22
CA ARG A 370 11.37 25.28 21.80
C ARG A 370 11.52 25.29 20.29
N TRP A 371 10.57 24.75 19.52
CA TRP A 371 10.59 24.83 18.05
C TRP A 371 10.52 26.28 17.58
N ILE A 372 9.58 27.05 18.15
CA ILE A 372 9.36 28.47 17.81
C ILE A 372 10.58 29.30 18.23
N ALA A 373 11.06 29.08 19.46
CA ALA A 373 12.23 29.79 19.98
C ALA A 373 13.51 29.47 19.19
N ARG A 374 13.70 28.20 18.77
CA ARG A 374 14.84 27.77 17.95
C ARG A 374 14.82 28.43 16.57
N ALA A 375 13.66 28.50 15.93
CA ALA A 375 13.51 29.13 14.62
C ALA A 375 13.71 30.66 14.65
N GLY A 376 13.64 31.28 15.84
CA GLY A 376 13.68 32.74 15.97
C GLY A 376 12.44 33.44 15.38
N ALA A 377 11.38 32.68 15.13
CA ALA A 377 10.15 33.16 14.52
C ALA A 377 9.34 34.05 15.48
N ARG A 378 8.67 35.05 14.92
CA ARG A 378 7.83 36.03 15.64
C ARG A 378 6.43 36.05 15.05
N ALA A 379 5.50 36.67 15.76
CA ALA A 379 4.18 36.94 15.23
C ALA A 379 4.27 37.86 13.99
N PRO A 380 3.32 37.78 13.03
CA PRO A 380 2.18 36.85 13.02
C PRO A 380 2.57 35.38 12.74
N PHE A 381 1.86 34.44 13.36
CA PHE A 381 2.03 33.01 13.09
C PHE A 381 0.90 32.48 12.21
N THR A 382 1.21 31.45 11.43
CA THR A 382 0.24 30.74 10.57
C THR A 382 0.47 29.24 10.63
N LEU A 383 -0.62 28.48 10.58
CA LEU A 383 -0.60 27.05 10.30
C LEU A 383 -0.93 26.87 8.82
N ARG A 384 0.00 26.31 8.04
CA ARG A 384 -0.12 26.13 6.59
C ARG A 384 -0.27 24.66 6.24
N ASN A 385 -0.86 24.39 5.07
CA ASN A 385 -1.05 23.04 4.53
C ASN A 385 -1.66 22.07 5.56
N LEU A 386 -2.57 22.58 6.40
CA LEU A 386 -3.27 21.77 7.39
C LEU A 386 -4.17 20.79 6.67
N ARG A 387 -4.04 19.51 6.99
CA ARG A 387 -4.94 18.45 6.55
C ARG A 387 -5.35 17.56 7.71
N VAL A 388 -6.62 17.17 7.67
CA VAL A 388 -7.21 16.18 8.55
C VAL A 388 -7.62 15.02 7.66
N GLU A 389 -7.14 13.83 7.97
CA GLU A 389 -7.29 12.63 7.16
C GLU A 389 -7.95 11.51 7.97
N ASP A 390 -8.64 10.64 7.26
CA ASP A 390 -9.08 9.35 7.78
C ASP A 390 -7.87 8.51 8.25
N PRO A 391 -7.92 7.87 9.43
CA PRO A 391 -6.76 7.15 9.98
C PRO A 391 -6.45 5.84 9.23
N ASP A 392 -7.45 5.26 8.55
CA ASP A 392 -7.36 3.91 7.97
C ASP A 392 -7.05 3.89 6.48
N ASN A 393 -7.32 5.00 5.78
CA ASN A 393 -7.12 5.12 4.33
C ASN A 393 -6.31 6.35 3.95
N PHE A 394 -6.06 7.26 4.91
CA PHE A 394 -5.31 8.50 4.70
C PHE A 394 -5.93 9.45 3.66
N VAL A 395 -7.23 9.30 3.41
CA VAL A 395 -8.00 10.20 2.53
C VAL A 395 -8.17 11.54 3.25
N PRO A 396 -7.79 12.68 2.62
CA PRO A 396 -8.04 14.01 3.18
C PRO A 396 -9.54 14.29 3.37
N LEU A 397 -9.96 14.42 4.63
CA LEU A 397 -11.33 14.75 5.03
C LEU A 397 -11.56 16.26 5.22
N ALA A 398 -10.50 17.06 5.39
CA ALA A 398 -10.55 18.52 5.36
C ALA A 398 -9.15 19.09 5.16
N THR A 399 -9.06 20.22 4.43
CA THR A 399 -7.80 20.94 4.23
C THR A 399 -7.94 22.45 4.44
N ARG A 400 -6.85 23.10 4.84
CA ARG A 400 -6.68 24.55 4.90
C ARG A 400 -5.27 24.92 4.44
N ALA A 401 -5.17 25.71 3.38
CA ALA A 401 -3.89 26.18 2.86
C ALA A 401 -3.17 27.08 3.87
N THR A 402 -3.89 27.95 4.56
CA THR A 402 -3.36 28.83 5.61
C THR A 402 -4.44 29.13 6.63
N LEU A 403 -4.07 29.09 7.92
CA LEU A 403 -4.91 29.40 9.06
C LEU A 403 -4.12 30.30 10.02
N PRO A 404 -4.54 31.56 10.22
CA PRO A 404 -3.96 32.45 11.23
C PRO A 404 -3.90 31.80 12.61
N LEU A 405 -2.77 31.98 13.28
CA LEU A 405 -2.49 31.39 14.59
C LEU A 405 -2.01 32.45 15.58
N THR A 406 -2.72 32.58 16.69
CA THR A 406 -2.28 33.41 17.82
C THR A 406 -1.63 32.53 18.87
N LEU A 407 -0.42 32.88 19.28
CA LEU A 407 0.32 32.16 20.32
C LEU A 407 0.45 33.03 21.58
N PRO A 408 0.41 32.44 22.79
CA PRO A 408 0.80 33.16 24.00
C PRO A 408 2.30 33.48 23.96
N ALA A 409 2.74 34.38 24.86
CA ALA A 409 4.17 34.64 25.04
C ALA A 409 4.92 33.36 25.42
N LEU A 410 6.04 33.08 24.74
CA LEU A 410 6.86 31.90 25.01
C LEU A 410 7.44 31.96 26.43
N ARG A 411 7.46 30.81 27.12
CA ARG A 411 8.02 30.73 28.48
C ARG A 411 9.54 30.87 28.45
N ARG A 412 10.09 31.57 29.45
CA ARG A 412 11.55 31.76 29.60
C ARG A 412 12.31 30.44 29.66
N SER A 413 11.74 29.42 30.29
CA SER A 413 12.33 28.08 30.38
C SER A 413 12.38 27.34 29.03
N SER A 414 11.45 27.63 28.11
CA SER A 414 11.48 27.12 26.74
C SER A 414 12.57 27.81 25.93
N ILE A 415 12.67 29.14 26.03
CA ILE A 415 13.69 29.94 25.35
C ILE A 415 15.10 29.53 25.82
N ALA A 416 15.31 29.38 27.12
CA ALA A 416 16.61 28.98 27.68
C ALA A 416 17.08 27.60 27.18
N ARG A 417 16.16 26.72 26.80
CA ARG A 417 16.45 25.35 26.31
C ARG A 417 16.42 25.21 24.79
N SER A 418 16.11 26.27 24.04
CA SER A 418 15.92 26.17 22.58
C SER A 418 17.23 25.93 21.81
N SER A 419 18.37 26.26 22.41
CA SER A 419 19.71 26.04 21.84
C SER A 419 20.24 24.62 21.99
N GLY A 420 19.56 23.74 22.76
CA GLY A 420 19.95 22.33 22.93
C GLY A 420 19.82 21.50 21.65
N ALA A 421 20.01 20.18 21.72
CA ALA A 421 19.65 19.28 20.63
C ALA A 421 18.12 19.10 20.55
N ILE A 422 17.59 18.74 19.38
CA ILE A 422 16.18 18.33 19.26
C ILE A 422 16.05 16.96 19.92
N ASP A 423 15.34 16.90 21.04
CA ASP A 423 15.14 15.67 21.81
C ASP A 423 13.80 14.96 21.48
N GLU A 424 13.59 13.80 22.10
CA GLU A 424 12.36 13.02 21.93
C GLU A 424 11.12 13.82 22.34
N SER A 425 11.19 14.57 23.45
CA SER A 425 10.01 15.30 23.92
C SER A 425 9.64 16.46 23.01
N MET A 426 10.58 17.05 22.26
CA MET A 426 10.26 17.98 21.16
C MET A 426 9.56 17.30 19.99
N ARG A 427 9.94 16.06 19.66
CA ARG A 427 9.46 15.32 18.48
C ARG A 427 8.15 14.57 18.67
N MET A 428 7.93 13.99 19.86
CA MET A 428 6.85 13.01 20.10
C MET A 428 5.91 13.40 21.25
N GLY A 429 6.23 14.47 21.98
CA GLY A 429 5.54 14.84 23.21
C GLY A 429 6.20 14.20 24.43
N GLU A 430 5.68 14.53 25.60
CA GLU A 430 6.16 13.93 26.85
C GLU A 430 5.75 12.45 26.89
N ARG A 431 6.71 11.58 27.19
CA ARG A 431 6.47 10.15 27.33
C ARG A 431 5.57 9.90 28.54
N PRO A 432 4.49 9.09 28.42
CA PRO A 432 3.60 8.79 29.53
C PRO A 432 4.34 8.26 30.75
N ALA A 433 3.95 8.70 31.95
CA ALA A 433 4.64 8.37 33.19
C ALA A 433 4.75 6.86 33.43
N GLN A 434 3.75 6.08 33.04
CA GLN A 434 3.73 4.63 33.15
C GLN A 434 4.82 3.97 32.28
N LEU A 435 5.06 4.49 31.08
CA LEU A 435 6.11 4.00 30.19
C LEU A 435 7.50 4.48 30.63
N SER A 436 7.58 5.69 31.17
CA SER A 436 8.81 6.22 31.77
C SER A 436 9.21 5.44 33.02
N ALA A 437 8.27 5.13 33.93
CA ALA A 437 8.51 4.35 35.15
C ALA A 437 8.82 2.87 34.87
N ALA A 438 8.30 2.32 33.76
CA ALA A 438 8.65 0.98 33.30
C ALA A 438 10.13 0.82 32.94
N THR A 439 10.87 1.92 32.69
CA THR A 439 12.32 1.89 32.51
C THR A 439 13.11 1.86 33.82
N THR A 440 12.45 2.12 34.96
CA THR A 440 13.06 2.26 36.29
C THR A 440 12.60 1.18 37.29
N ASP A 441 12.04 0.04 36.82
CA ASP A 441 11.58 -1.13 37.60
C ASP A 441 10.55 -0.87 38.72
N MET A 442 9.97 0.33 38.80
CA MET A 442 8.95 0.66 39.81
C MET A 442 7.55 0.60 39.21
N GLN A 443 6.80 -0.46 39.56
CA GLN A 443 5.36 -0.62 39.34
C GLN A 443 4.87 -0.65 37.88
N ALA A 444 5.35 -1.59 37.07
CA ALA A 444 4.72 -1.88 35.78
C ALA A 444 3.80 -3.11 35.85
N GLN A 445 2.63 -3.04 35.19
CA GLN A 445 1.75 -4.20 34.94
C GLN A 445 2.35 -5.18 33.91
N ALA A 446 3.33 -4.73 33.14
CA ALA A 446 4.07 -5.47 32.13
C ALA A 446 5.44 -5.93 32.68
N THR A 447 6.00 -7.03 32.16
CA THR A 447 7.22 -7.65 32.73
C THR A 447 8.32 -7.82 31.69
N GLY A 448 9.49 -7.22 31.92
CA GLY A 448 10.71 -7.49 31.15
C GLY A 448 10.71 -6.94 29.71
N LYS A 449 11.55 -7.58 28.88
CA LYS A 449 11.90 -7.17 27.50
C LYS A 449 11.61 -8.30 26.52
N ARG A 450 11.23 -8.02 25.27
CA ARG A 450 10.89 -9.07 24.29
C ARG A 450 11.20 -8.69 22.85
N LEU A 451 11.46 -9.68 21.99
CA LEU A 451 11.39 -9.50 20.54
C LEU A 451 10.02 -9.95 20.03
N VAL A 452 9.28 -9.07 19.35
CA VAL A 452 7.98 -9.43 18.77
C VAL A 452 8.16 -9.75 17.28
N LEU A 453 7.75 -10.96 16.89
CA LEU A 453 7.78 -11.42 15.50
C LEU A 453 6.41 -11.15 14.87
N VAL A 454 6.38 -10.28 13.86
CA VAL A 454 5.16 -9.71 13.29
C VAL A 454 4.93 -10.27 11.88
N HIS A 455 3.72 -10.74 11.60
CA HIS A 455 3.34 -11.27 10.28
C HIS A 455 2.80 -10.17 9.35
N GLY A 456 2.45 -10.55 8.12
CA GLY A 456 1.95 -9.67 7.07
C GLY A 456 0.44 -9.71 6.86
N TYR A 457 0.01 -9.05 5.78
CA TYR A 457 -1.37 -9.09 5.31
C TYR A 457 -1.80 -10.52 5.00
N CYS A 458 -2.99 -10.90 5.48
CA CYS A 458 -3.62 -12.18 5.17
C CYS A 458 -2.73 -13.41 5.42
N SER A 459 -1.81 -13.32 6.37
CA SER A 459 -0.86 -14.38 6.69
C SER A 459 -1.10 -14.99 8.07
N GLY A 460 -0.62 -16.21 8.27
CA GLY A 460 -0.52 -16.84 9.58
C GLY A 460 0.86 -16.65 10.23
N GLY A 461 1.28 -17.63 11.04
CA GLY A 461 2.62 -17.64 11.64
C GLY A 461 3.70 -17.89 10.58
N VAL A 462 4.40 -16.83 10.17
CA VAL A 462 5.45 -16.91 9.14
C VAL A 462 6.85 -17.15 9.72
N TRP A 463 7.10 -16.75 10.97
CA TRP A 463 8.45 -16.81 11.53
C TRP A 463 8.78 -18.16 12.19
N PRO A 464 9.94 -18.78 11.87
CA PRO A 464 10.43 -19.93 12.62
C PRO A 464 10.93 -19.47 14.00
N VAL A 465 10.02 -19.40 14.99
CA VAL A 465 10.25 -18.82 16.33
C VAL A 465 11.50 -19.38 17.01
N ALA A 466 11.83 -20.66 16.80
CA ALA A 466 13.01 -21.31 17.38
C ALA A 466 14.35 -20.68 16.95
N GLN A 467 14.38 -19.89 15.87
CA GLN A 467 15.57 -19.15 15.42
C GLN A 467 15.76 -17.82 16.16
N PHE A 468 14.81 -17.42 17.00
CA PHE A 468 14.83 -16.16 17.72
C PHE A 468 14.86 -16.41 19.24
N SER A 469 15.73 -15.67 19.93
CA SER A 469 15.86 -15.74 21.38
C SER A 469 15.06 -14.63 22.07
N ASN A 470 14.44 -14.97 23.19
CA ASN A 470 13.55 -14.08 23.95
C ASN A 470 12.51 -13.41 23.04
N ALA A 471 11.82 -14.23 22.23
CA ALA A 471 10.90 -13.78 21.20
C ALA A 471 9.49 -14.35 21.39
N SER A 472 8.48 -13.59 20.95
CA SER A 472 7.08 -14.01 20.88
C SER A 472 6.52 -13.69 19.50
N ALA A 473 5.80 -14.63 18.90
CA ALA A 473 5.07 -14.38 17.67
C ALA A 473 3.74 -13.70 17.96
N PHE A 474 3.52 -12.55 17.36
CA PHE A 474 2.20 -11.93 17.28
C PHE A 474 1.42 -12.57 16.13
N LEU A 475 0.16 -12.93 16.36
CA LEU A 475 -0.70 -13.60 15.38
C LEU A 475 -2.08 -12.93 15.33
N ASP A 476 -2.42 -12.42 14.16
CA ASP A 476 -3.70 -11.82 13.77
C ASP A 476 -4.10 -12.45 12.42
N VAL A 477 -4.34 -13.75 12.50
CA VAL A 477 -4.37 -14.64 11.34
C VAL A 477 -5.51 -14.31 10.39
N ASN A 478 -5.20 -14.27 9.09
CA ASN A 478 -6.17 -14.09 8.01
C ASN A 478 -7.05 -12.84 8.17
N GLN A 479 -6.49 -11.76 8.70
CA GLN A 479 -7.18 -10.48 8.80
C GLN A 479 -6.73 -9.51 7.72
N ASN A 480 -7.64 -8.63 7.33
CA ASN A 480 -7.36 -7.44 6.54
C ASN A 480 -7.52 -6.22 7.45
N ARG A 481 -6.41 -5.54 7.72
CA ARG A 481 -6.35 -4.37 8.58
C ARG A 481 -5.65 -3.22 7.87
N SER A 482 -6.09 -2.00 8.14
CA SER A 482 -5.26 -0.83 7.89
C SER A 482 -3.99 -0.89 8.74
N ASN A 483 -2.99 -0.10 8.38
CA ASN A 483 -1.76 0.07 9.16
C ASN A 483 -2.06 0.55 10.58
N ASP A 484 -3.06 1.42 10.75
CA ASP A 484 -3.48 1.91 12.06
C ASP A 484 -4.11 0.80 12.92
N GLN A 485 -5.12 0.11 12.39
CA GLN A 485 -5.76 -1.00 13.09
C GLN A 485 -4.76 -2.11 13.45
N PHE A 486 -3.83 -2.43 12.54
CA PHE A 486 -2.82 -3.45 12.78
C PHE A 486 -1.80 -2.99 13.83
N ALA A 487 -1.37 -1.74 13.79
CA ALA A 487 -0.51 -1.13 14.80
C ALA A 487 -1.15 -1.16 16.20
N GLN A 488 -2.44 -0.85 16.31
CA GLN A 488 -3.14 -0.89 17.59
C GLN A 488 -3.25 -2.32 18.15
N ARG A 489 -3.48 -3.33 17.29
CA ARG A 489 -3.45 -4.75 17.72
C ARG A 489 -2.06 -5.19 18.15
N LEU A 490 -1.03 -4.79 17.40
CA LEU A 490 0.36 -5.05 17.76
C LEU A 490 0.73 -4.39 19.10
N ALA A 491 0.27 -3.17 19.35
CA ALA A 491 0.48 -2.46 20.60
C ALA A 491 -0.21 -3.16 21.78
N GLN A 492 -1.46 -3.61 21.59
CA GLN A 492 -2.18 -4.43 22.57
C GLN A 492 -1.41 -5.71 22.90
N PHE A 493 -0.92 -6.44 21.90
CA PHE A 493 -0.09 -7.62 22.14
C PHE A 493 1.22 -7.27 22.85
N GLY A 494 1.92 -6.22 22.41
CA GLY A 494 3.18 -5.77 22.96
C GLY A 494 3.10 -5.22 24.40
N SER A 495 1.91 -4.79 24.84
CA SER A 495 1.65 -4.25 26.19
C SER A 495 1.95 -5.24 27.33
N GLN A 496 2.20 -6.51 27.02
CA GLN A 496 2.65 -7.52 27.98
C GLN A 496 4.08 -7.26 28.50
N TRP A 497 4.89 -6.49 27.76
CA TRP A 497 6.30 -6.21 28.06
C TRP A 497 6.56 -4.70 28.22
N ASN A 498 7.47 -4.35 29.13
CA ASN A 498 7.89 -2.96 29.34
C ASN A 498 8.60 -2.39 28.13
N SER A 499 9.29 -3.26 27.40
CA SER A 499 10.04 -2.94 26.20
C SER A 499 9.91 -4.09 25.20
N PHE A 500 9.82 -3.77 23.92
CA PHE A 500 9.97 -4.77 22.88
C PHE A 500 10.52 -4.21 21.58
N GLY A 501 11.37 -4.97 20.88
CA GLY A 501 11.72 -4.71 19.48
C GLY A 501 10.85 -5.52 18.52
N THR A 502 10.94 -5.25 17.22
CA THR A 502 10.18 -6.00 16.19
C THR A 502 11.05 -6.59 15.09
N VAL A 503 10.67 -7.79 14.63
CA VAL A 503 11.07 -8.37 13.34
C VAL A 503 9.80 -8.68 12.57
N ALA A 504 9.62 -8.02 11.44
CA ALA A 504 8.34 -8.00 10.74
C ALA A 504 8.45 -8.47 9.29
N HIS A 505 7.40 -9.11 8.79
CA HIS A 505 7.30 -9.56 7.40
C HIS A 505 6.18 -8.83 6.70
N SER A 506 6.39 -8.45 5.43
CA SER A 506 5.36 -7.83 4.59
C SER A 506 4.71 -6.62 5.30
N GLN A 507 3.37 -6.48 5.31
CA GLN A 507 2.64 -5.38 5.97
C GLN A 507 3.04 -5.16 7.44
N GLY A 508 3.49 -6.19 8.16
CA GLY A 508 3.90 -6.06 9.55
C GLY A 508 4.98 -5.00 9.77
N GLY A 509 5.85 -4.76 8.77
CA GLY A 509 6.87 -3.72 8.84
C GLY A 509 6.30 -2.31 8.76
N MET A 510 5.17 -2.12 8.05
CA MET A 510 4.42 -0.86 8.02
C MET A 510 3.68 -0.65 9.34
N ALA A 511 3.04 -1.70 9.86
CA ALA A 511 2.33 -1.64 11.15
C ALA A 511 3.26 -1.33 12.34
N ALA A 512 4.45 -1.93 12.39
CA ALA A 512 5.44 -1.64 13.42
C ALA A 512 5.94 -0.18 13.35
N LEU A 513 6.20 0.32 12.14
CA LEU A 513 6.57 1.73 11.94
C LEU A 513 5.42 2.67 12.28
N HIS A 514 4.20 2.34 11.90
CA HIS A 514 3.01 3.12 12.23
C HIS A 514 2.81 3.20 13.75
N LEU A 515 2.93 2.07 14.46
CA LEU A 515 2.90 2.01 15.93
C LEU A 515 3.94 2.96 16.52
N TYR A 516 5.21 2.83 16.12
CA TYR A 516 6.27 3.69 16.62
C TYR A 516 6.01 5.17 16.33
N VAL A 517 5.43 5.53 15.19
CA VAL A 517 5.19 6.94 14.88
C VAL A 517 4.04 7.51 15.70
N TYR A 518 2.91 6.82 15.81
CA TYR A 518 1.68 7.47 16.29
C TYR A 518 1.29 7.15 17.73
N TYR A 519 1.78 6.06 18.31
CA TYR A 519 1.34 5.62 19.64
C TYR A 519 2.51 5.34 20.56
N TRP A 520 2.39 5.77 21.81
CA TRP A 520 3.32 5.38 22.85
C TRP A 520 3.13 3.91 23.21
N SER A 521 4.22 3.14 23.20
CA SER A 521 4.20 1.71 23.54
C SER A 521 5.55 1.22 24.08
N GLY A 522 5.64 -0.05 24.45
CA GLY A 522 6.93 -0.68 24.79
C GLY A 522 7.97 -0.62 23.67
N LEU A 523 7.56 -0.40 22.41
CA LEU A 523 8.49 -0.21 21.30
C LEU A 523 9.40 1.03 21.50
N ASP A 524 8.91 2.03 22.22
CA ASP A 524 9.65 3.26 22.55
C ASP A 524 10.70 3.07 23.63
N ASN A 525 10.58 1.99 24.42
CA ASN A 525 11.56 1.62 25.45
C ASN A 525 12.67 0.70 24.91
N ALA A 526 12.50 0.19 23.68
CA ALA A 526 13.45 -0.72 23.06
C ALA A 526 14.81 -0.04 22.85
N SER A 527 15.86 -0.69 23.34
CA SER A 527 17.23 -0.17 23.32
C SER A 527 18.25 -1.29 23.12
N GLY A 528 19.52 -0.92 22.89
CA GLY A 528 20.63 -1.88 22.78
C GLY A 528 20.72 -2.62 21.44
N GLY A 529 19.94 -2.22 20.43
CA GLY A 529 19.95 -2.83 19.10
C GLY A 529 19.02 -2.13 18.11
N ARG A 530 18.66 -2.83 17.04
CA ARG A 530 17.72 -2.39 16.00
C ARG A 530 16.29 -2.51 16.53
N VAL A 531 15.61 -1.38 16.65
CA VAL A 531 14.25 -1.27 17.20
C VAL A 531 13.22 -1.94 16.30
N MET A 532 13.30 -1.66 14.99
CA MET A 532 12.42 -2.22 13.97
C MET A 532 13.24 -2.86 12.87
N GLN A 533 12.92 -4.12 12.56
CA GLN A 533 13.51 -4.86 11.45
C GLN A 533 12.43 -5.44 10.57
N SER A 534 12.65 -5.50 9.26
CA SER A 534 11.68 -6.10 8.35
C SER A 534 12.28 -6.79 7.14
N VAL A 535 11.50 -7.67 6.52
CA VAL A 535 11.83 -8.32 5.25
C VAL A 535 10.61 -8.33 4.32
N GLY A 536 10.82 -7.90 3.07
CA GLY A 536 9.79 -7.88 2.02
C GLY A 536 8.59 -6.99 2.32
N THR A 537 8.76 -5.93 3.11
CA THR A 537 7.69 -4.97 3.39
C THR A 537 7.46 -4.06 2.18
N PRO A 538 6.22 -3.94 1.66
CA PRO A 538 5.89 -3.03 0.56
C PRO A 538 5.75 -1.59 1.05
N TYR A 539 6.85 -0.96 1.48
CA TYR A 539 6.82 0.39 2.04
C TYR A 539 6.22 1.44 1.10
N GLN A 540 6.33 1.23 -0.21
CA GLN A 540 5.73 2.09 -1.25
C GLN A 540 4.57 1.41 -2.00
N GLY A 541 4.01 0.33 -1.43
CA GLY A 541 2.88 -0.42 -1.97
C GLY A 541 3.27 -1.51 -2.97
N THR A 542 2.28 -2.15 -3.58
CA THR A 542 2.41 -3.16 -4.64
C THR A 542 1.26 -3.04 -5.63
N ASN A 543 1.53 -3.25 -6.93
CA ASN A 543 0.48 -3.30 -7.94
C ASN A 543 -0.45 -4.51 -7.76
N LEU A 544 0.05 -5.58 -7.12
CA LEU A 544 -0.72 -6.79 -6.87
C LEU A 544 -1.94 -6.54 -5.97
N ALA A 545 -1.91 -5.49 -5.12
CA ALA A 545 -3.04 -5.15 -4.25
C ALA A 545 -4.32 -4.81 -5.05
N GLY A 546 -4.20 -4.04 -6.14
CA GLY A 546 -5.34 -3.69 -6.99
C GLY A 546 -5.89 -4.88 -7.78
N ILE A 547 -4.98 -5.72 -8.30
CA ILE A 547 -5.33 -6.96 -8.99
C ILE A 547 -6.06 -7.94 -8.05
N LEU A 548 -5.52 -8.18 -6.85
CA LEU A 548 -6.15 -9.06 -5.86
C LEU A 548 -7.48 -8.51 -5.36
N ALA A 549 -7.63 -7.19 -5.22
CA ALA A 549 -8.92 -6.58 -4.90
C ALA A 549 -9.97 -6.87 -5.99
N THR A 550 -9.59 -6.68 -7.26
CA THR A 550 -10.46 -6.91 -8.42
C THR A 550 -10.90 -8.37 -8.50
N VAL A 551 -9.95 -9.30 -8.44
CA VAL A 551 -10.20 -10.74 -8.47
C VAL A 551 -10.98 -11.20 -7.22
N GLY A 552 -10.60 -10.70 -6.04
CA GLY A 552 -11.24 -10.98 -4.75
C GLY A 552 -12.71 -10.58 -4.72
N SER A 553 -13.10 -9.50 -5.42
CA SER A 553 -14.51 -9.07 -5.51
C SER A 553 -15.45 -10.13 -6.09
N TRP A 554 -14.92 -11.06 -6.89
CA TRP A 554 -15.70 -12.12 -7.54
C TRP A 554 -15.58 -13.47 -6.87
N PHE A 555 -14.40 -13.81 -6.34
CA PHE A 555 -14.13 -15.14 -5.78
C PHE A 555 -14.09 -15.17 -4.24
N GLY A 556 -14.11 -14.01 -3.56
CA GLY A 556 -13.94 -13.94 -2.11
C GLY A 556 -12.55 -14.40 -1.64
N VAL A 557 -11.56 -14.41 -2.55
CA VAL A 557 -10.17 -14.77 -2.25
C VAL A 557 -9.41 -13.59 -1.64
N GLY A 558 -8.38 -13.89 -0.85
CA GLY A 558 -7.74 -12.89 0.00
C GLY A 558 -8.54 -12.62 1.28
N CYS A 559 -8.03 -11.72 2.12
CA CYS A 559 -8.70 -11.31 3.35
C CYS A 559 -9.57 -10.05 3.15
N GLY A 560 -9.76 -9.63 1.89
CA GLY A 560 -10.45 -8.40 1.48
C GLY A 560 -9.51 -7.33 0.94
N THR A 561 -10.08 -6.23 0.44
CA THR A 561 -9.33 -5.14 -0.20
C THR A 561 -8.60 -4.27 0.82
N ASN A 562 -7.32 -3.97 0.57
CA ASN A 562 -6.49 -3.15 1.47
C ASN A 562 -5.88 -1.95 0.74
N ASN A 563 -6.38 -0.75 1.03
CA ASN A 563 -5.91 0.49 0.42
C ASN A 563 -4.44 0.79 0.76
N ASP A 564 -4.01 0.49 1.99
CA ASP A 564 -2.66 0.81 2.48
C ASP A 564 -1.54 0.05 1.76
N LEU A 565 -1.87 -1.07 1.09
CA LEU A 565 -0.92 -1.85 0.30
C LEU A 565 -0.87 -1.41 -1.16
N THR A 566 -1.79 -0.55 -1.62
CA THR A 566 -1.72 0.05 -2.95
C THR A 566 -0.62 1.11 -3.01
N TYR A 567 -0.15 1.45 -4.20
CA TYR A 567 0.80 2.56 -4.36
C TYR A 567 0.26 3.88 -3.81
N ASP A 568 -1.03 4.18 -4.06
CA ASP A 568 -1.64 5.42 -3.61
C ASP A 568 -1.73 5.50 -2.09
N GLY A 569 -2.27 4.46 -1.46
CA GLY A 569 -2.42 4.39 0.00
C GLY A 569 -1.08 4.31 0.73
N ALA A 570 -0.11 3.54 0.22
CA ALA A 570 1.21 3.46 0.84
C ALA A 570 1.97 4.80 0.77
N LYS A 571 1.87 5.55 -0.34
CA LYS A 571 2.46 6.89 -0.44
C LYS A 571 1.74 7.91 0.43
N ALA A 572 0.40 7.84 0.50
CA ALA A 572 -0.39 8.65 1.44
C ALA A 572 0.01 8.39 2.89
N TRP A 573 0.19 7.12 3.26
CA TRP A 573 0.67 6.71 4.57
C TRP A 573 2.07 7.27 4.85
N LEU A 574 3.04 7.04 3.95
CA LEU A 574 4.42 7.53 4.08
C LEU A 574 4.53 9.05 4.23
N ALA A 575 3.62 9.81 3.61
CA ALA A 575 3.52 11.27 3.75
C ALA A 575 3.15 11.76 5.17
N GLY A 576 2.98 10.86 6.13
CA GLY A 576 2.85 11.17 7.56
C GLY A 576 3.97 10.58 8.44
N ILE A 577 4.97 9.91 7.84
CA ILE A 577 6.03 9.18 8.55
C ILE A 577 7.36 9.98 8.50
N PRO A 578 7.86 10.49 9.64
CA PRO A 578 9.04 11.35 9.67
C PRO A 578 10.35 10.60 9.50
N ASN A 579 11.37 11.27 8.97
CA ASN A 579 12.69 10.65 8.70
C ASN A 579 13.35 10.07 9.95
N SER A 580 13.19 10.71 11.10
CA SER A 580 13.72 10.18 12.36
C SER A 580 13.15 8.81 12.72
N ALA A 581 11.89 8.53 12.37
CA ALA A 581 11.29 7.22 12.59
C ALA A 581 11.69 6.22 11.50
N ARG A 582 11.73 6.65 10.23
CA ARG A 582 12.20 5.82 9.11
C ARG A 582 13.62 5.31 9.34
N ALA A 583 14.51 6.16 9.86
CA ALA A 583 15.90 5.84 10.15
C ALA A 583 16.10 4.73 11.21
N LEU A 584 15.07 4.40 12.00
CA LEU A 584 15.12 3.31 12.97
C LEU A 584 14.78 1.94 12.34
N VAL A 585 14.25 1.94 11.11
CA VAL A 585 13.85 0.72 10.40
C VAL A 585 15.05 0.15 9.64
N ASN A 586 15.38 -1.09 9.95
CA ASN A 586 16.41 -1.86 9.28
C ASN A 586 15.75 -2.95 8.42
N TYR A 587 15.72 -2.77 7.11
CA TYR A 587 14.92 -3.63 6.23
C TYR A 587 15.77 -4.38 5.21
N TYR A 588 15.25 -5.52 4.75
CA TYR A 588 15.79 -6.31 3.66
C TYR A 588 14.76 -6.42 2.55
N THR A 589 15.23 -6.46 1.31
CA THR A 589 14.41 -6.79 0.13
C THR A 589 14.87 -8.12 -0.46
N THR A 590 14.00 -8.81 -1.17
CA THR A 590 14.33 -10.05 -1.85
C THR A 590 13.82 -10.04 -3.28
N SER A 591 14.28 -10.99 -4.09
CA SER A 591 13.73 -11.26 -5.41
C SER A 591 14.03 -12.69 -5.85
N PHE A 592 13.38 -13.13 -6.92
CA PHE A 592 13.71 -14.39 -7.58
C PHE A 592 15.19 -14.50 -8.00
N ALA A 593 15.70 -15.72 -8.12
CA ALA A 593 17.03 -15.97 -8.72
C ALA A 593 16.95 -15.81 -10.24
N LYS A 594 17.97 -15.27 -10.90
CA LYS A 594 18.02 -15.30 -12.37
C LYS A 594 18.23 -16.75 -12.85
N THR A 595 17.49 -17.20 -13.86
CA THR A 595 17.76 -18.50 -14.50
C THR A 595 19.13 -18.52 -15.19
N ASN A 596 19.54 -17.42 -15.81
CA ASN A 596 20.89 -17.14 -16.30
C ASN A 596 21.10 -15.62 -16.41
N TRP A 597 22.28 -15.14 -16.79
CA TRP A 597 22.58 -13.69 -16.74
C TRP A 597 21.66 -12.82 -17.62
N TYR A 598 21.00 -13.41 -18.64
CA TYR A 598 20.15 -12.75 -19.63
C TYR A 598 18.66 -13.14 -19.57
N THR A 599 18.27 -14.08 -18.70
CA THR A 599 16.88 -14.54 -18.57
C THR A 599 16.43 -14.35 -17.13
N ASN A 600 15.50 -13.40 -16.95
CA ASN A 600 14.80 -13.24 -15.69
C ASN A 600 13.96 -14.47 -15.40
N ASP A 601 13.69 -14.63 -14.12
CA ASP A 601 12.89 -15.71 -13.59
C ASP A 601 11.64 -15.14 -12.93
N TYR A 602 10.91 -15.93 -12.17
CA TYR A 602 9.76 -15.44 -11.42
C TYR A 602 9.60 -16.16 -10.10
N CYS A 603 9.08 -15.45 -9.10
CA CYS A 603 8.63 -16.12 -7.87
C CYS A 603 7.29 -16.81 -8.05
N ASN A 604 6.39 -16.20 -8.83
CA ASN A 604 5.07 -16.73 -9.13
C ASN A 604 4.66 -16.35 -10.56
N ALA A 605 4.25 -17.35 -11.33
CA ALA A 605 4.00 -17.16 -12.76
C ALA A 605 2.79 -16.27 -13.07
N ALA A 606 1.86 -16.05 -12.14
CA ALA A 606 0.71 -15.18 -12.36
C ALA A 606 0.99 -13.73 -11.93
N SER A 607 1.63 -13.51 -10.79
CA SER A 607 1.98 -12.16 -10.33
C SER A 607 3.09 -11.52 -11.18
N ASP A 608 3.97 -12.31 -11.78
CA ASP A 608 5.01 -11.86 -12.72
C ASP A 608 4.47 -11.10 -13.96
N LEU A 609 3.22 -11.39 -14.38
CA LEU A 609 2.56 -10.64 -15.46
C LEU A 609 2.27 -9.20 -15.03
N VAL A 610 2.06 -8.97 -13.73
CA VAL A 610 1.60 -7.71 -13.14
C VAL A 610 2.77 -6.90 -12.57
N LEU A 611 3.68 -7.59 -11.89
CA LEU A 611 4.77 -6.98 -11.15
C LEU A 611 5.94 -6.63 -12.07
N SER A 612 6.65 -5.56 -11.73
CA SER A 612 7.88 -5.18 -12.42
C SER A 612 9.07 -5.89 -11.81
N ASP A 613 9.94 -6.40 -12.68
CA ASP A 613 11.16 -7.08 -12.25
C ASP A 613 12.23 -6.10 -11.75
N PRO A 614 13.05 -6.52 -10.78
CA PRO A 614 12.94 -7.77 -10.03
C PRO A 614 11.89 -7.67 -8.90
N GLU A 615 11.26 -8.79 -8.58
CA GLU A 615 10.18 -8.90 -7.60
C GLU A 615 10.32 -10.16 -6.73
N ASP A 616 9.65 -10.20 -5.57
CA ASP A 616 9.67 -11.35 -4.66
C ASP A 616 8.42 -12.25 -4.75
N GLY A 617 7.56 -12.07 -5.74
CA GLY A 617 6.28 -12.74 -5.90
C GLY A 617 5.10 -11.89 -5.45
N THR A 618 5.34 -10.87 -4.63
CA THR A 618 4.32 -9.98 -4.06
C THR A 618 4.68 -8.50 -4.18
N VAL A 619 5.96 -8.17 -4.06
CA VAL A 619 6.47 -6.80 -3.95
C VAL A 619 7.62 -6.61 -4.93
N GLU A 620 7.55 -5.53 -5.73
CA GLU A 620 8.66 -5.12 -6.59
C GLU A 620 9.81 -4.59 -5.72
N GLN A 621 11.06 -4.89 -6.07
CA GLN A 621 12.23 -4.46 -5.30
C GLN A 621 12.23 -2.94 -5.07
N VAL A 622 11.85 -2.17 -6.09
CA VAL A 622 11.80 -0.70 -6.05
C VAL A 622 10.76 -0.19 -5.04
N ASN A 623 9.64 -0.91 -4.88
CA ASN A 623 8.56 -0.51 -3.98
C ASN A 623 8.72 -1.10 -2.56
N GLY A 624 9.59 -2.10 -2.40
CA GLY A 624 10.09 -2.56 -1.11
C GLY A 624 11.06 -1.59 -0.42
N GLN A 625 11.50 -0.52 -1.10
CA GLN A 625 12.41 0.47 -0.51
C GLN A 625 11.68 1.41 0.46
N LEU A 626 12.34 1.75 1.57
CA LEU A 626 11.93 2.81 2.50
C LEU A 626 12.91 3.98 2.41
N PRO A 627 12.58 5.09 1.71
CA PRO A 627 13.41 6.29 1.70
C PRO A 627 13.63 6.84 3.10
N GLY A 628 14.89 7.01 3.51
CA GLY A 628 15.28 7.41 4.86
C GLY A 628 15.44 6.24 5.86
N GLY A 629 15.10 5.01 5.47
CA GLY A 629 15.37 3.80 6.23
C GLY A 629 16.75 3.18 5.97
N VAL A 630 17.14 2.22 6.80
CA VAL A 630 18.43 1.53 6.70
C VAL A 630 18.26 0.23 5.92
N ASN A 631 18.56 0.27 4.62
CA ASN A 631 18.59 -0.93 3.78
C ASN A 631 19.78 -1.82 4.19
N ARG A 632 19.51 -3.04 4.63
CA ARG A 632 20.50 -4.02 5.09
C ARG A 632 20.97 -4.98 3.99
N GLY A 633 20.39 -4.86 2.80
CA GLY A 633 20.77 -5.64 1.63
C GLY A 633 19.58 -6.16 0.85
N HIS A 634 19.89 -6.62 -0.36
CA HIS A 634 18.99 -7.34 -1.24
C HIS A 634 19.44 -8.79 -1.38
N THR A 635 18.52 -9.75 -1.34
CA THR A 635 18.81 -11.17 -1.53
C THR A 635 18.05 -11.72 -2.73
N THR A 636 18.79 -12.17 -3.75
CA THR A 636 18.22 -12.89 -4.91
C THR A 636 18.05 -14.37 -4.59
N GLY A 637 17.08 -15.03 -5.23
CA GLY A 637 16.77 -16.44 -5.00
C GLY A 637 15.93 -16.69 -3.75
N GLN A 638 15.09 -15.72 -3.38
CA GLN A 638 14.15 -15.83 -2.28
C GLN A 638 12.82 -15.19 -2.68
N CYS A 639 11.72 -15.88 -2.40
CA CYS A 639 10.38 -15.39 -2.65
C CYS A 639 9.69 -14.95 -1.37
N HIS A 640 8.57 -14.25 -1.52
CA HIS A 640 7.89 -13.56 -0.45
C HIS A 640 7.41 -14.51 0.65
N THR A 641 6.94 -15.70 0.24
CA THR A 641 6.35 -16.72 1.11
C THR A 641 6.56 -18.14 0.54
N THR A 642 6.16 -19.16 1.30
CA THR A 642 6.21 -20.56 0.86
C THR A 642 5.19 -20.85 -0.25
N GLY A 643 5.45 -21.86 -1.07
CA GLY A 643 4.58 -22.22 -2.21
C GLY A 643 4.85 -21.41 -3.47
N MET A 644 5.91 -20.59 -3.45
CA MET A 644 6.49 -19.93 -4.62
C MET A 644 7.70 -20.72 -5.13
N ARG A 645 8.26 -20.30 -6.27
CA ARG A 645 9.35 -21.00 -6.95
C ARG A 645 10.60 -21.14 -6.06
N ASP A 646 11.11 -20.02 -5.55
CA ASP A 646 12.29 -19.99 -4.69
C ASP A 646 11.89 -20.03 -3.19
N PRO A 647 12.82 -20.38 -2.28
CA PRO A 647 12.53 -20.47 -0.86
C PRO A 647 11.97 -19.16 -0.26
N ALA A 648 11.05 -19.30 0.69
CA ALA A 648 10.44 -18.17 1.39
C ALA A 648 11.49 -17.36 2.17
N GLN A 649 11.46 -16.03 2.02
CA GLN A 649 12.41 -15.12 2.63
C GLN A 649 12.46 -15.25 4.17
N TYR A 650 11.33 -15.44 4.85
CA TYR A 650 11.33 -15.58 6.31
C TYR A 650 12.00 -16.87 6.84
N LEU A 651 12.38 -17.82 5.96
CA LEU A 651 13.07 -19.07 6.33
C LEU A 651 14.60 -18.96 6.30
N ASP A 652 15.17 -17.83 5.86
CA ASP A 652 16.61 -17.61 5.83
C ASP A 652 17.20 -17.59 7.25
N ALA A 653 17.76 -18.73 7.69
CA ALA A 653 18.32 -18.89 9.02
C ALA A 653 19.51 -17.95 9.29
N SER A 654 20.30 -17.58 8.27
CA SER A 654 21.45 -16.69 8.42
C SER A 654 21.00 -15.25 8.64
N ARG A 655 20.05 -14.78 7.83
CA ARG A 655 19.42 -13.46 8.04
C ARG A 655 18.66 -13.42 9.36
N ASN A 656 17.92 -14.47 9.71
CA ASN A 656 17.18 -14.54 10.97
C ASN A 656 18.12 -14.49 12.19
N ALA A 657 19.24 -15.21 12.16
CA ALA A 657 20.27 -15.12 13.19
C ALA A 657 20.83 -13.69 13.29
N THR A 658 21.08 -13.02 12.16
CA THR A 658 21.54 -11.62 12.13
C THR A 658 20.48 -10.68 12.73
N MET A 659 19.22 -10.82 12.35
CA MET A 659 18.12 -10.01 12.88
C MET A 659 17.95 -10.24 14.38
N ASN A 660 18.01 -11.49 14.84
CA ASN A 660 17.89 -11.86 16.24
C ASN A 660 19.03 -11.29 17.11
N ALA A 661 20.27 -11.42 16.65
CA ALA A 661 21.46 -10.98 17.37
C ALA A 661 21.53 -9.44 17.48
N ASN A 662 21.02 -8.72 16.48
CA ASN A 662 21.04 -7.25 16.45
C ASN A 662 19.73 -6.62 16.94
N ALA A 663 18.72 -7.40 17.33
CA ALA A 663 17.43 -6.86 17.74
C ALA A 663 17.51 -6.15 19.09
N ALA A 664 16.93 -4.94 19.16
CA ALA A 664 16.53 -4.37 20.43
C ALA A 664 15.43 -5.24 21.06
N ARG A 665 15.33 -5.21 22.38
CA ARG A 665 14.28 -5.90 23.15
C ARG A 665 13.85 -5.02 24.29
#